data_AF-A0A9K3LFD2-F1
#
_entry.id   AF-A0A9K3LFD2-F1
#
_cell.length_a   1.000
_cell.length_b   1.000
_cell.length_c   1.000
_cell.angle_alpha   90.00
_cell.angle_beta   90.00
_cell.angle_gamma   90.00
#
_symmetry.space_group_name_H-M   'P 1'
#
loop_
_entity.id
_entity.type
_entity.pdbx_description
1 polymer ?
#
loop_
_entity_poly.entity_id
_entity_poly.type
_entity_poly.pdbx_seq_one_letter_code
_entity_poly.pdbx_strand_id
1 'polypeptide(L)'
;MTQDPMKSIPADLKAFQDGWEERTDDSHPYEIVMEDDFTQDYSAKRMCDILGYIAQRLTSLIAQKGKTVNRAAVLDHLLDTAVTYKLEEYTTQVLVRLNHPPLAPYEFREFLFTRWLRSRFKVSNEVAFASLMKHVASDKIVLIERDCFIAIQSCTPNGFIGLDDELIASRAADVEQKVVSNQKRGKEGPVADCIACSMLSMCCGMRLHVKDDSSNVNRLLDSLLTPNNSKCGIELAFDRGYGKLTAVLAAAKRDLDVITIAGTLGSRHPYNTVEEWDAAMQRRRNRSQITPEMIRDLKSICRQWIIPNDNYLGCEVRVAKRQQPQSKTVYALALRDVFNRKEAMKDLKFFVTQNHKPYTFVGVPKGQQNRNNVLFSNATASATRTLVEGMILQSAEPLTSRQRCADWFLMKSMVISGTMAGKISQTVNLNTLRMSNEGLSNLLRDCIASWFGRHKGMAMMAAGSRNEEPTIEKLLSSVKFIKVIYDVGLLRWRNNRCIGVLPDAVCLISVVGKTDPVPCCLEIKTRLADTTVRTAESSATKHGSVVNCVFGDDTFKDCVPAENRAQVLHQALVTQFDYGLFVTSKVQGGEGSLVQVVVIEIPSYVRMTHGLVLCAAATPLLGFLHGEHVDAQLQEEEKDHDEGELEEEDQEDKQKGGKTDEQDIEEEEIEELYYDDVYFPSDIDSLEDSTQEEEEDSE
;
A
#
# COMPACT_ATOMS: atom_id res chain seq x y z
N MET A 1 26.30 50.74 28.73
CA MET A 1 26.41 49.88 27.53
C MET A 1 25.00 49.51 27.10
N THR A 2 24.47 50.17 26.08
CA THR A 2 23.18 49.80 25.47
C THR A 2 23.38 48.45 24.77
N GLN A 3 22.82 47.38 25.34
CA GLN A 3 22.79 46.09 24.65
C GLN A 3 22.00 46.26 23.36
N ASP A 4 22.59 45.84 22.24
CA ASP A 4 21.93 45.84 20.94
C ASP A 4 20.59 45.07 21.05
N PRO A 5 19.43 45.75 20.91
CA PRO A 5 18.13 45.13 21.05
C PRO A 5 17.89 44.01 20.03
N MET A 6 18.66 43.96 18.93
CA MET A 6 18.61 42.84 17.96
C MET A 6 19.26 41.56 18.50
N LYS A 7 20.29 41.67 19.35
CA LYS A 7 20.91 40.50 19.98
C LYS A 7 19.98 39.83 20.98
N SER A 8 19.02 40.57 21.55
CA SER A 8 18.05 40.09 22.54
C SER A 8 16.74 39.55 21.93
N ILE A 9 16.69 39.24 20.64
CA ILE A 9 15.56 38.55 20.00
C ILE A 9 15.77 37.02 20.11
N PRO A 10 14.74 36.21 20.46
CA PRO A 10 14.82 34.75 20.39
C PRO A 10 15.20 34.26 18.99
N ALA A 11 15.99 33.19 18.90
CA ALA A 11 16.39 32.61 17.61
C ALA A 11 15.18 32.19 16.74
N ASP A 12 14.06 31.84 17.36
CA ASP A 12 12.81 31.47 16.67
C ASP A 12 12.08 32.67 16.04
N LEU A 13 12.44 33.89 16.43
CA LEU A 13 11.80 35.15 16.00
C LEU A 13 12.72 35.98 15.10
N LYS A 14 13.86 35.41 14.69
CA LYS A 14 14.88 36.06 13.85
C LYS A 14 14.73 35.70 12.38
N ALA A 15 13.53 35.36 11.92
CA ALA A 15 13.26 35.01 10.52
C ALA A 15 13.86 36.05 9.54
N PHE A 16 13.65 37.34 9.84
CA PHE A 16 14.17 38.47 9.08
C PHE A 16 15.71 38.61 9.06
N GLN A 17 16.44 37.95 9.98
CA GLN A 17 17.91 37.92 10.03
C GLN A 17 18.48 36.59 9.53
N ASP A 18 17.67 35.53 9.53
CA ASP A 18 18.08 34.18 9.17
C ASP A 18 18.09 33.93 7.66
N GLY A 19 17.86 34.96 6.84
CA GLY A 19 17.86 34.89 5.38
C GLY A 19 16.57 34.34 4.78
N TRP A 20 15.44 34.45 5.52
CA TRP A 20 14.13 34.15 4.98
C TRP A 20 13.61 35.33 4.16
N GLU A 21 13.10 35.02 2.97
CA GLU A 21 12.42 35.95 2.07
C GLU A 21 10.96 35.50 1.94
N GLU A 22 10.02 36.36 2.30
CA GLU A 22 8.60 36.12 2.07
C GLU A 22 8.31 36.21 0.57
N ARG A 23 7.52 35.26 0.04
CA ARG A 23 7.01 35.33 -1.32
C ARG A 23 5.60 35.91 -1.30
N THR A 24 5.42 36.99 -2.05
CA THR A 24 4.14 37.70 -2.21
C THR A 24 3.56 37.55 -3.61
N ASP A 25 4.01 36.56 -4.40
CA ASP A 25 3.58 36.43 -5.80
C ASP A 25 2.11 35.93 -5.87
N ASP A 26 1.21 36.87 -6.14
CA ASP A 26 -0.27 36.80 -6.12
C ASP A 26 -0.94 36.03 -7.28
N SER A 27 -0.44 34.86 -7.66
CA SER A 27 -1.21 34.00 -8.57
C SER A 27 -1.18 32.57 -8.08
N HIS A 28 -2.18 32.26 -7.25
CA HIS A 28 -2.52 30.90 -6.81
C HIS A 28 -1.27 30.08 -6.43
N PRO A 29 -0.61 30.38 -5.29
CA PRO A 29 0.52 29.61 -4.80
C PRO A 29 0.08 28.22 -4.33
N TYR A 30 -1.13 27.78 -4.67
CA TYR A 30 -1.53 26.41 -4.52
C TYR A 30 -2.53 25.96 -5.57
N GLU A 31 -2.36 24.73 -6.01
CA GLU A 31 -3.33 23.93 -6.74
C GLU A 31 -4.04 23.04 -5.72
N ILE A 32 -5.36 23.18 -5.62
CA ILE A 32 -6.18 22.18 -4.92
C ILE A 32 -6.43 21.07 -5.93
N VAL A 33 -5.80 19.94 -5.69
CA VAL A 33 -6.07 18.69 -6.42
C VAL A 33 -6.95 17.80 -5.56
N MET A 34 -7.85 17.04 -6.19
CA MET A 34 -8.59 16.00 -5.48
C MET A 34 -7.65 14.86 -5.08
N GLU A 35 -7.99 14.13 -4.03
CA GLU A 35 -7.19 13.00 -3.52
C GLU A 35 -6.92 11.94 -4.61
N ASP A 36 -7.93 11.67 -5.44
CA ASP A 36 -7.87 10.76 -6.57
C ASP A 36 -6.80 11.19 -7.59
N ASP A 37 -6.83 12.47 -7.99
CA ASP A 37 -5.90 13.04 -8.98
C ASP A 37 -4.46 13.03 -8.45
N PHE A 38 -4.27 13.40 -7.17
CA PHE A 38 -2.94 13.37 -6.54
C PHE A 38 -2.35 11.97 -6.49
N THR A 39 -3.15 10.99 -6.09
CA THR A 39 -2.64 9.64 -5.87
C THR A 39 -2.26 8.96 -7.19
N GLN A 40 -3.04 9.21 -8.25
CA GLN A 40 -2.80 8.71 -9.60
C GLN A 40 -1.55 9.33 -10.27
N ASP A 41 -1.28 10.62 -10.03
CA ASP A 41 -0.18 11.33 -10.70
C ASP A 41 1.20 11.15 -10.03
N TYR A 42 1.25 11.02 -8.70
CA TYR A 42 2.50 11.13 -7.93
C TYR A 42 3.08 9.81 -7.40
N SER A 43 2.28 8.79 -7.12
CA SER A 43 2.75 7.56 -6.43
C SER A 43 3.32 6.48 -7.34
N ALA A 44 2.88 6.46 -8.60
CA ALA A 44 2.92 5.30 -9.47
C ALA A 44 4.30 5.09 -10.16
N LYS A 45 4.72 6.06 -10.99
CA LYS A 45 5.85 5.91 -11.93
C LYS A 45 7.20 5.55 -11.27
N ARG A 46 7.43 5.99 -10.02
CA ARG A 46 8.75 5.85 -9.37
C ARG A 46 9.00 4.43 -8.86
N MET A 47 7.97 3.63 -8.63
CA MET A 47 8.09 2.35 -7.92
C MET A 47 8.50 1.19 -8.82
N CYS A 48 7.97 1.12 -10.03
CA CYS A 48 8.31 0.08 -11.02
C CYS A 48 9.80 0.10 -11.36
N ASP A 49 10.33 1.30 -11.62
CA ASP A 49 11.74 1.51 -11.98
C ASP A 49 12.67 1.12 -10.81
N ILE A 50 12.25 1.42 -9.58
CA ILE A 50 12.97 1.04 -8.35
C ILE A 50 13.01 -0.49 -8.21
N LEU A 51 11.87 -1.17 -8.33
CA LEU A 51 11.78 -2.63 -8.19
C LEU A 51 12.57 -3.36 -9.30
N GLY A 52 12.49 -2.89 -10.54
CA GLY A 52 13.23 -3.47 -11.67
C GLY A 52 14.75 -3.32 -11.51
N TYR A 53 15.22 -2.16 -11.05
CA TYR A 53 16.64 -1.92 -10.80
C TYR A 53 17.18 -2.74 -9.61
N ILE A 54 16.39 -2.89 -8.53
CA ILE A 54 16.73 -3.70 -7.35
C ILE A 54 17.02 -5.15 -7.77
N ALA A 55 16.14 -5.75 -8.57
CA ALA A 55 16.30 -7.13 -9.04
C ALA A 55 17.60 -7.33 -9.84
N GLN A 56 17.94 -6.38 -10.72
CA GLN A 56 19.16 -6.43 -11.53
C GLN A 56 20.45 -6.26 -10.69
N ARG A 57 20.44 -5.37 -9.70
CA ARG A 57 21.61 -5.09 -8.87
C ARG A 57 21.94 -6.22 -7.89
N LEU A 58 20.92 -6.84 -7.29
CA LEU A 58 21.10 -7.97 -6.39
C LEU A 58 21.76 -9.16 -7.09
N THR A 59 21.23 -9.51 -8.27
CA THR A 59 21.78 -10.54 -9.16
C THR A 59 23.26 -10.26 -9.44
N SER A 60 23.60 -9.00 -9.72
CA SER A 60 24.97 -8.58 -10.00
C SER A 60 25.92 -8.71 -8.80
N LEU A 61 25.49 -8.35 -7.58
CA LEU A 61 26.33 -8.38 -6.37
C LEU A 61 26.65 -9.80 -5.90
N ILE A 62 25.68 -10.71 -5.99
CA ILE A 62 25.88 -12.13 -5.64
C ILE A 62 26.79 -12.80 -6.68
N ALA A 63 26.55 -12.52 -7.96
CA ALA A 63 27.41 -12.98 -9.05
C ALA A 63 28.86 -12.47 -8.91
N GLN A 64 29.06 -11.21 -8.48
CA GLN A 64 30.39 -10.65 -8.19
C GLN A 64 31.11 -11.37 -7.05
N LYS A 65 30.38 -11.94 -6.08
CA LYS A 65 30.95 -12.78 -5.01
C LYS A 65 31.18 -14.23 -5.47
N GLY A 66 31.00 -14.54 -6.75
CA GLY A 66 31.16 -15.88 -7.31
C GLY A 66 30.13 -16.89 -6.82
N LYS A 67 29.01 -16.43 -6.24
CA LYS A 67 27.93 -17.29 -5.77
C LYS A 67 26.81 -17.33 -6.81
N THR A 68 26.19 -18.49 -6.97
CA THR A 68 24.94 -18.61 -7.73
C THR A 68 23.85 -17.85 -6.99
N VAL A 69 23.03 -17.09 -7.71
CA VAL A 69 21.92 -16.33 -7.12
C VAL A 69 20.87 -17.30 -6.61
N ASN A 70 20.92 -17.56 -5.31
CA ASN A 70 19.96 -18.41 -4.62
C ASN A 70 19.79 -17.95 -3.17
N ARG A 71 18.72 -18.44 -2.55
CA ARG A 71 18.26 -18.04 -1.21
C ARG A 71 19.32 -18.22 -0.12
N ALA A 72 20.14 -19.26 -0.22
CA ALA A 72 21.21 -19.53 0.72
C ALA A 72 22.35 -18.52 0.57
N ALA A 73 22.80 -18.25 -0.65
CA ALA A 73 23.85 -17.28 -0.94
C ALA A 73 23.47 -15.86 -0.48
N VAL A 74 22.18 -15.54 -0.59
CA VAL A 74 21.58 -14.29 -0.12
C VAL A 74 21.65 -14.22 1.40
N LEU A 75 21.07 -15.17 2.13
CA LEU A 75 21.11 -15.21 3.60
C LEU A 75 22.53 -15.13 4.19
N ASP A 76 23.49 -15.74 3.50
CA ASP A 76 24.90 -15.76 3.89
C ASP A 76 25.61 -14.40 3.65
N HIS A 77 25.17 -13.65 2.64
CA HIS A 77 25.54 -12.22 2.48
C HIS A 77 24.96 -11.38 3.62
N LEU A 78 23.85 -11.85 4.16
CA LEU A 78 22.95 -11.19 5.08
C LEU A 78 23.04 -11.71 6.50
N LEU A 79 24.14 -12.33 6.85
CA LEU A 79 24.61 -12.48 8.20
C LEU A 79 26.09 -12.31 8.01
N ASP A 80 26.52 -11.05 8.05
CA ASP A 80 27.90 -10.73 7.73
C ASP A 80 28.77 -11.65 8.57
N THR A 81 29.57 -12.45 7.88
CA THR A 81 30.25 -13.57 8.51
C THR A 81 31.19 -13.06 9.61
N ALA A 82 31.75 -11.86 9.46
CA ALA A 82 32.55 -11.24 10.50
C ALA A 82 31.71 -10.82 11.72
N VAL A 83 30.47 -10.33 11.53
CA VAL A 83 29.55 -10.05 12.64
C VAL A 83 29.17 -11.33 13.38
N THR A 84 28.85 -12.40 12.65
CA THR A 84 28.54 -13.71 13.26
C THR A 84 29.71 -14.23 14.09
N TYR A 85 30.94 -14.21 13.54
CA TYR A 85 32.14 -14.62 14.27
C TYR A 85 32.39 -13.76 15.53
N LYS A 86 32.16 -12.45 15.45
CA LYS A 86 32.36 -11.56 16.59
C LYS A 86 31.35 -11.84 17.71
N LEU A 87 30.09 -12.08 17.35
CA LEU A 87 29.04 -12.44 18.31
C LEU A 87 29.30 -13.82 18.94
N GLU A 88 29.70 -14.80 18.13
CA GLU A 88 30.14 -16.12 18.59
C GLU A 88 31.30 -15.98 19.58
N GLU A 89 32.34 -15.22 19.25
CA GLU A 89 33.50 -15.00 20.11
C GLU A 89 33.08 -14.46 21.49
N TYR A 90 32.28 -13.38 21.52
CA TYR A 90 31.81 -12.82 22.79
C TYR A 90 30.87 -13.78 23.55
N THR A 91 30.03 -14.53 22.85
CA THR A 91 29.13 -15.51 23.49
C THR A 91 29.91 -16.66 24.11
N THR A 92 30.90 -17.17 23.38
CA THR A 92 31.82 -18.21 23.84
C THR A 92 32.58 -17.77 25.10
N GLN A 93 33.07 -16.53 25.15
CA GLN A 93 33.74 -16.00 26.36
C GLN A 93 32.82 -16.03 27.60
N VAL A 94 31.54 -15.74 27.43
CA VAL A 94 30.55 -15.79 28.52
C VAL A 94 30.21 -17.24 28.89
N LEU A 95 29.98 -18.11 27.92
CA LEU A 95 29.67 -19.52 28.15
C LEU A 95 30.78 -20.25 28.89
N VAL A 96 32.03 -20.08 28.45
CA VAL A 96 33.20 -20.67 29.10
C VAL A 96 33.34 -20.18 30.54
N ARG A 97 33.10 -18.89 30.80
CA ARG A 97 33.11 -18.32 32.16
C ARG A 97 32.04 -18.96 33.06
N LEU A 98 30.93 -19.39 32.48
CA LEU A 98 29.82 -20.06 33.16
C LEU A 98 29.97 -21.60 33.19
N ASN A 99 31.14 -22.14 32.81
CA ASN A 99 31.42 -23.58 32.70
C ASN A 99 30.56 -24.33 31.66
N HIS A 100 30.18 -23.65 30.58
CA HIS A 100 29.56 -24.26 29.41
C HIS A 100 30.58 -24.43 28.27
N PRO A 101 30.36 -25.38 27.34
CA PRO A 101 31.17 -25.51 26.13
C PRO A 101 31.17 -24.22 25.28
N PRO A 102 32.22 -23.96 24.50
CA PRO A 102 32.24 -22.87 23.54
C PRO A 102 31.15 -23.06 22.48
N LEU A 103 30.63 -21.95 21.96
CA LEU A 103 29.62 -21.96 20.90
C LEU A 103 30.30 -22.11 19.54
N ALA A 104 29.82 -23.02 18.70
CA ALA A 104 30.26 -23.12 17.33
C ALA A 104 29.54 -22.09 16.42
N PRO A 105 30.16 -21.67 15.30
CA PRO A 105 29.57 -20.65 14.41
C PRO A 105 28.18 -21.06 13.86
N TYR A 106 27.96 -22.35 13.59
CA TYR A 106 26.69 -22.86 13.09
C TYR A 106 25.60 -22.86 14.17
N GLU A 107 25.95 -23.16 15.43
CA GLU A 107 25.01 -23.16 16.56
C GLU A 107 24.46 -21.75 16.82
N PHE A 108 25.28 -20.71 16.64
CA PHE A 108 24.80 -19.33 16.75
C PHE A 108 23.80 -18.99 15.63
N ARG A 109 24.04 -19.45 14.40
CA ARG A 109 23.11 -19.27 13.28
C ARG A 109 21.79 -20.01 13.56
N GLU A 110 21.83 -21.25 14.03
CA GLU A 110 20.65 -22.01 14.46
C GLU A 110 19.84 -21.29 15.54
N PHE A 111 20.53 -20.71 16.53
CA PHE A 111 19.90 -19.88 17.56
C PHE A 111 19.16 -18.68 16.95
N LEU A 112 19.79 -17.94 16.02
CA LEU A 112 19.14 -16.81 15.33
C LEU A 112 17.90 -17.26 14.52
N PHE A 113 18.00 -18.35 13.78
CA PHE A 113 16.86 -18.91 13.04
C PHE A 113 15.71 -19.30 13.96
N THR A 114 16.01 -19.96 15.08
CA THR A 114 15.01 -20.32 16.10
C THR A 114 14.27 -19.09 16.60
N ARG A 115 15.00 -17.99 16.84
CA ARG A 115 14.41 -16.72 17.30
C ARG A 115 13.50 -16.08 16.25
N TRP A 116 13.90 -16.09 14.98
CA TRP A 116 13.07 -15.60 13.88
C TRP A 116 11.82 -16.43 13.69
N LEU A 117 11.95 -17.75 13.71
CA LEU A 117 10.84 -18.67 13.60
C LEU A 117 9.78 -18.43 14.69
N ARG A 118 10.23 -18.33 15.94
CA ARG A 118 9.36 -18.03 17.07
C ARG A 118 8.64 -16.69 16.92
N SER A 119 9.32 -15.68 16.35
CA SER A 119 8.69 -14.37 16.10
C SER A 119 7.54 -14.46 15.09
N ARG A 120 7.64 -15.38 14.12
CA ARG A 120 6.59 -15.63 13.12
C ARG A 120 5.39 -16.37 13.69
N PHE A 121 5.63 -17.43 14.46
CA PHE A 121 4.58 -18.34 14.92
C PHE A 121 4.01 -18.05 16.32
N LYS A 122 4.57 -17.09 17.06
CA LYS A 122 4.12 -16.69 18.41
C LYS A 122 4.02 -17.86 19.42
N VAL A 123 4.94 -18.82 19.36
CA VAL A 123 5.00 -19.99 20.26
C VAL A 123 5.97 -19.80 21.44
N SER A 124 5.83 -20.60 22.51
CA SER A 124 6.79 -20.62 23.63
C SER A 124 8.14 -21.20 23.21
N ASN A 125 9.19 -21.02 24.04
CA ASN A 125 10.51 -21.59 23.76
C ASN A 125 10.49 -23.12 23.69
N GLU A 126 9.75 -23.73 24.61
CA GLU A 126 9.63 -25.17 24.74
C GLU A 126 8.92 -25.76 23.53
N VAL A 127 7.84 -25.12 23.06
CA VAL A 127 7.10 -25.55 21.86
C VAL A 127 7.90 -25.32 20.57
N ALA A 128 8.62 -24.20 20.47
CA ALA A 128 9.51 -23.95 19.33
C ALA A 128 10.58 -25.04 19.20
N PHE A 129 11.21 -25.45 20.31
CA PHE A 129 12.23 -26.50 20.32
C PHE A 129 11.65 -27.90 20.13
N ALA A 130 10.57 -28.25 20.83
CA ALA A 130 10.05 -29.62 20.83
C ALA A 130 9.27 -29.97 19.55
N SER A 131 8.56 -28.99 18.96
CA SER A 131 7.61 -29.24 17.87
C SER A 131 8.07 -28.68 16.52
N LEU A 132 8.74 -27.52 16.50
CA LEU A 132 9.20 -26.92 15.24
C LEU A 132 10.63 -27.34 14.87
N MET A 133 11.61 -27.22 15.77
CA MET A 133 13.03 -27.46 15.42
C MET A 133 13.30 -28.88 14.90
N LYS A 134 12.56 -29.89 15.38
CA LYS A 134 12.70 -31.28 14.93
C LYS A 134 12.20 -31.52 13.49
N HIS A 135 11.25 -30.72 13.00
CA HIS A 135 10.72 -30.77 11.62
C HIS A 135 11.38 -29.73 10.70
N VAL A 136 11.88 -28.65 11.28
CA VAL A 136 12.64 -27.59 10.58
C VAL A 136 14.06 -28.03 10.24
N ALA A 137 14.62 -28.97 11.01
CA ALA A 137 15.86 -29.64 10.65
C ALA A 137 15.70 -30.62 9.47
N SER A 138 14.46 -31.05 9.14
CA SER A 138 14.16 -31.90 7.99
C SER A 138 13.69 -31.12 6.76
N ASP A 139 13.07 -29.94 6.92
CA ASP A 139 12.52 -29.16 5.80
C ASP A 139 13.07 -27.73 5.68
N LYS A 140 13.43 -27.39 4.43
CA LYS A 140 14.00 -26.12 3.97
C LYS A 140 13.03 -24.96 4.25
N ILE A 141 13.17 -24.32 5.42
CA ILE A 141 12.40 -23.11 5.74
C ILE A 141 12.60 -22.02 4.68
N VAL A 142 11.48 -21.45 4.26
CA VAL A 142 11.39 -20.29 3.36
C VAL A 142 11.12 -19.02 4.19
N LEU A 143 11.99 -18.02 4.05
CA LEU A 143 11.84 -16.67 4.61
C LEU A 143 12.13 -15.64 3.50
N ILE A 144 11.60 -14.42 3.67
CA ILE A 144 11.89 -13.31 2.76
C ILE A 144 13.39 -13.02 2.75
N GLU A 145 13.95 -12.83 1.57
CA GLU A 145 15.37 -12.58 1.40
C GLU A 145 15.75 -11.22 2.02
N ARG A 146 16.62 -11.21 3.04
CA ARG A 146 17.13 -9.99 3.70
C ARG A 146 17.89 -9.05 2.70
N ASP A 147 18.24 -9.47 1.48
CA ASP A 147 18.88 -8.62 0.44
C ASP A 147 17.83 -7.97 -0.44
N CYS A 148 16.64 -8.57 -0.58
CA CYS A 148 15.46 -7.85 -1.02
C CYS A 148 15.23 -6.68 -0.03
N PHE A 149 15.35 -6.93 1.27
CA PHE A 149 15.26 -5.91 2.33
C PHE A 149 16.42 -4.88 2.32
N ILE A 150 17.69 -5.28 2.17
CA ILE A 150 18.82 -4.33 2.19
C ILE A 150 19.01 -3.60 0.85
N ALA A 151 18.72 -4.23 -0.29
CA ALA A 151 18.81 -3.60 -1.60
C ALA A 151 17.71 -2.55 -1.83
N ILE A 152 16.48 -2.77 -1.34
CA ILE A 152 15.43 -1.72 -1.30
C ILE A 152 15.90 -0.49 -0.51
N GLN A 153 16.74 -0.69 0.51
CA GLN A 153 17.23 0.33 1.44
C GLN A 153 18.38 1.16 0.85
N SER A 154 19.12 0.61 -0.11
CA SER A 154 20.19 1.31 -0.85
C SER A 154 19.79 1.80 -2.26
N CYS A 155 18.62 1.41 -2.76
CA CYS A 155 18.16 1.64 -4.13
C CYS A 155 16.92 2.52 -4.19
N THR A 156 16.82 3.54 -3.35
CA THR A 156 15.87 4.63 -3.55
C THR A 156 16.53 5.73 -4.39
N PRO A 157 16.55 5.67 -5.73
CA PRO A 157 16.75 6.88 -6.47
C PRO A 157 15.65 7.89 -6.24
N ASN A 158 14.39 7.47 -6.04
CA ASN A 158 13.29 8.42 -5.86
C ASN A 158 12.22 7.85 -4.90
N GLY A 159 12.62 7.44 -3.69
CA GLY A 159 11.73 6.82 -2.72
C GLY A 159 11.28 7.78 -1.61
N PHE A 160 10.10 7.53 -1.04
CA PHE A 160 9.64 8.19 0.18
C PHE A 160 10.11 7.39 1.40
N ILE A 161 10.87 8.03 2.27
CA ILE A 161 11.36 7.45 3.53
C ILE A 161 10.83 8.27 4.70
N GLY A 162 10.39 7.60 5.76
CA GLY A 162 9.99 8.21 7.02
C GLY A 162 11.10 8.09 8.05
N LEU A 163 11.32 9.14 8.83
CA LEU A 163 12.15 9.13 10.03
C LEU A 163 11.27 9.30 11.27
N ASP A 164 11.40 8.35 12.20
CA ASP A 164 10.68 8.32 13.47
C ASP A 164 11.54 7.65 14.57
N ASP A 165 11.10 7.67 15.83
CA ASP A 165 11.75 6.93 16.91
C ASP A 165 11.04 5.61 17.25
N GLU A 166 11.83 4.56 17.52
CA GLU A 166 11.34 3.26 18.00
C GLU A 166 11.74 3.05 19.46
N LEU A 167 10.78 2.62 20.30
CA LEU A 167 11.04 2.25 21.69
C LEU A 167 11.22 0.74 21.80
N ILE A 168 12.41 0.30 22.16
CA ILE A 168 12.71 -1.11 22.35
C ILE A 168 12.35 -1.48 23.79
N ALA A 169 11.22 -2.16 23.99
CA ALA A 169 10.72 -2.43 25.34
C ALA A 169 11.74 -3.20 26.20
N SER A 170 12.19 -2.60 27.31
CA SER A 170 13.06 -3.25 28.29
C SER A 170 12.92 -2.63 29.67
N ARG A 171 12.69 -3.49 30.68
CA ARG A 171 12.67 -3.10 32.10
C ARG A 171 13.96 -3.47 32.83
N ALA A 172 14.93 -4.07 32.13
CA ALA A 172 16.16 -4.55 32.74
C ALA A 172 16.94 -3.38 33.38
N ALA A 173 17.40 -3.54 34.62
CA ALA A 173 17.97 -2.44 35.41
C ALA A 173 19.32 -1.93 34.87
N ASP A 174 19.97 -2.74 34.04
CA ASP A 174 21.28 -2.53 33.43
C ASP A 174 21.24 -1.80 32.08
N VAL A 175 20.05 -1.46 31.56
CA VAL A 175 19.97 -0.56 30.41
C VAL A 175 20.33 0.85 30.84
N GLU A 176 21.45 1.36 30.31
CA GLU A 176 22.04 2.66 30.70
C GLU A 176 21.12 3.86 30.45
N GLN A 177 20.37 3.84 29.34
CA GLN A 177 19.45 4.91 28.96
C GLN A 177 18.07 4.35 28.67
N LYS A 178 17.09 4.77 29.46
CA LYS A 178 15.69 4.42 29.27
C LYS A 178 14.83 5.66 29.14
N VAL A 179 13.85 5.57 28.27
CA VAL A 179 12.77 6.54 28.16
C VAL A 179 11.50 5.86 28.66
N VAL A 180 10.78 6.56 29.54
CA VAL A 180 9.44 6.16 29.95
C VAL A 180 8.44 6.88 29.06
N SER A 181 7.62 6.13 28.35
CA SER A 181 6.58 6.66 27.47
C SER A 181 5.23 6.02 27.80
N ASN A 182 4.25 6.86 28.11
CA ASN A 182 2.86 6.41 28.30
C ASN A 182 2.12 6.20 26.97
N GLN A 183 2.71 6.65 25.85
CA GLN A 183 2.11 6.58 24.53
C GLN A 183 2.61 5.38 23.71
N LYS A 184 3.78 4.81 24.07
CA LYS A 184 4.38 3.68 23.35
C LYS A 184 4.14 2.35 24.05
N ARG A 185 3.94 1.29 23.26
CA ARG A 185 3.82 -0.08 23.75
C ARG A 185 5.13 -0.51 24.43
N GLY A 186 5.05 -1.22 25.55
CA GLY A 186 6.23 -1.58 26.36
C GLY A 186 6.54 -0.60 27.50
N LYS A 187 6.08 0.65 27.39
CA LYS A 187 6.14 1.74 28.38
C LYS A 187 7.54 2.25 28.76
N GLU A 188 8.56 1.40 28.71
CA GLU A 188 9.91 1.71 29.18
C GLU A 188 10.93 0.94 28.33
N GLY A 189 12.03 1.60 27.99
CA GLY A 189 13.17 0.98 27.32
C GLY A 189 14.07 2.00 26.63
N PRO A 190 15.18 1.57 26.00
CA PRO A 190 15.97 2.46 25.17
C PRO A 190 15.22 2.84 23.89
N VAL A 191 15.57 4.00 23.34
CA VAL A 191 14.95 4.55 22.13
C VAL A 191 16.00 4.59 21.01
N ALA A 192 15.57 4.32 19.79
CA ALA A 192 16.40 4.43 18.60
C ALA A 192 15.73 5.33 17.56
N ASP A 193 16.51 6.16 16.86
CA ASP A 193 16.03 6.82 15.65
C ASP A 193 16.03 5.79 14.52
N CYS A 194 14.93 5.71 13.78
CA CYS A 194 14.71 4.80 12.68
C CYS A 194 14.41 5.58 11.41
N ILE A 195 14.98 5.17 10.29
CA ILE A 195 14.56 5.59 8.96
C ILE A 195 14.03 4.37 8.25
N ALA A 196 12.85 4.48 7.65
CA ALA A 196 12.19 3.38 6.98
C ALA A 196 11.55 3.81 5.66
N CYS A 197 11.50 2.92 4.67
CA CYS A 197 10.67 3.13 3.49
C CYS A 197 9.19 3.08 3.91
N SER A 198 8.44 4.16 3.65
CA SER A 198 7.05 4.29 4.07
C SER A 198 6.10 3.33 3.35
N MET A 199 6.42 2.94 2.12
CA MET A 199 5.57 2.03 1.33
C MET A 199 5.87 0.57 1.61
N LEU A 200 7.14 0.23 1.85
CA LEU A 200 7.57 -1.15 2.04
C LEU A 200 7.69 -1.54 3.52
N SER A 201 7.43 -0.59 4.44
CA SER A 201 7.55 -0.75 5.89
C SER A 201 8.91 -1.30 6.33
N MET A 202 9.96 -0.80 5.69
CA MET A 202 11.25 -1.45 5.70
C MET A 202 12.32 -0.55 6.31
N CYS A 203 13.01 -1.01 7.36
CA CYS A 203 13.97 -0.19 8.09
C CYS A 203 15.26 0.01 7.27
N CYS A 204 15.46 1.23 6.79
CA CYS A 204 16.64 1.68 6.06
C CYS A 204 17.82 2.05 6.97
N GLY A 205 17.58 2.25 8.26
CA GLY A 205 18.64 2.51 9.21
C GLY A 205 18.07 2.72 10.59
N MET A 206 18.83 2.30 11.60
CA MET A 206 18.45 2.47 12.99
C MET A 206 19.68 2.87 13.81
N ARG A 207 19.51 3.82 14.71
CA ARG A 207 20.58 4.25 15.61
C ARG A 207 20.05 4.46 17.02
N LEU A 208 20.53 3.64 17.95
CA LEU A 208 20.18 3.73 19.37
C LEU A 208 20.62 5.08 19.94
N HIS A 209 19.78 5.68 20.78
CA HIS A 209 20.16 6.85 21.56
C HIS A 209 21.19 6.42 22.60
N VAL A 210 22.36 7.05 22.53
CA VAL A 210 23.45 6.83 23.47
C VAL A 210 23.61 8.10 24.29
N LYS A 211 23.99 7.94 25.56
CA LYS A 211 24.22 9.04 26.48
C LYS A 211 25.18 10.06 25.86
N ASP A 212 24.84 11.33 25.99
CA ASP A 212 25.62 12.48 25.50
C ASP A 212 25.74 12.63 23.96
N ASP A 213 25.02 11.83 23.14
CA ASP A 213 24.99 11.99 21.68
C ASP A 213 23.81 12.87 21.22
N SER A 214 24.05 14.18 21.08
CA SER A 214 23.08 15.13 20.51
C SER A 214 22.97 15.08 18.98
N SER A 215 23.78 14.24 18.31
CA SER A 215 23.95 14.20 16.86
C SER A 215 23.38 12.93 16.21
N ASN A 216 22.55 12.18 16.94
CA ASN A 216 22.12 10.84 16.54
C ASN A 216 21.48 10.79 15.14
N VAL A 217 20.52 11.67 14.86
CA VAL A 217 19.88 11.81 13.53
C VAL A 217 20.89 12.16 12.43
N ASN A 218 21.85 13.07 12.69
CA ASN A 218 22.84 13.44 11.68
C ASN A 218 23.71 12.24 11.29
N ARG A 219 24.17 11.48 12.28
CA ARG A 219 24.98 10.28 12.05
C ARG A 219 24.19 9.19 11.34
N LEU A 220 22.90 9.06 11.66
CA LEU A 220 22.01 8.13 10.96
C LEU A 220 21.84 8.54 9.48
N LEU A 221 21.61 9.83 9.20
CA LEU A 221 21.56 10.34 7.82
C LEU A 221 22.88 10.15 7.06
N ASP A 222 24.03 10.31 7.73
CA ASP A 222 25.34 10.04 7.14
C ASP A 222 25.52 8.57 6.75
N SER A 223 24.94 7.65 7.51
CA SER A 223 25.04 6.21 7.22
C SER A 223 24.19 5.73 6.05
N LEU A 224 23.18 6.52 5.65
CA LEU A 224 22.23 6.16 4.59
C LEU A 224 22.73 6.49 3.18
N LEU A 225 23.67 7.44 3.03
CA LEU A 225 23.98 8.04 1.73
C LEU A 225 25.48 8.08 1.49
N THR A 226 25.97 7.21 0.59
CA THR A 226 27.28 7.43 -0.02
C THR A 226 27.18 8.51 -1.12
N PRO A 227 28.14 9.44 -1.24
CA PRO A 227 28.08 10.63 -2.12
C PRO A 227 27.89 10.41 -3.63
N ASN A 228 27.91 9.17 -4.13
CA ASN A 228 27.97 8.89 -5.56
C ASN A 228 26.62 8.84 -6.29
N ASN A 229 25.50 9.07 -5.60
CA ASN A 229 24.15 9.01 -6.17
C ASN A 229 23.40 10.35 -6.06
N SER A 230 24.05 11.45 -6.43
CA SER A 230 23.51 12.83 -6.49
C SER A 230 22.39 13.06 -7.54
N LYS A 231 21.80 11.99 -8.08
CA LYS A 231 20.65 12.05 -9.00
C LYS A 231 19.39 11.46 -8.38
N CYS A 232 19.44 11.15 -7.09
CA CYS A 232 18.39 10.43 -6.41
C CYS A 232 17.47 11.40 -5.65
N GLY A 233 16.33 11.79 -6.24
CA GLY A 233 15.26 12.58 -5.60
C GLY A 233 14.51 11.82 -4.50
N ILE A 234 15.23 11.40 -3.45
CA ILE A 234 14.66 10.79 -2.24
C ILE A 234 13.90 11.86 -1.45
N GLU A 235 12.66 11.55 -1.11
CA GLU A 235 11.81 12.39 -0.27
C GLU A 235 11.80 11.83 1.16
N LEU A 236 12.19 12.65 2.13
CA LEU A 236 12.27 12.32 3.54
C LEU A 236 11.16 13.05 4.30
N ALA A 237 10.30 12.26 4.95
CA ALA A 237 9.32 12.74 5.90
C ALA A 237 9.79 12.56 7.33
N PHE A 238 9.52 13.56 8.16
CA PHE A 238 9.81 13.53 9.59
C PHE A 238 8.51 13.52 10.39
N ASP A 239 8.46 12.76 11.47
CA ASP A 239 7.48 13.03 12.53
C ASP A 239 7.68 14.45 13.12
N ARG A 240 6.62 14.99 13.74
CA ARG A 240 6.61 16.31 14.39
C ARG A 240 7.73 16.48 15.42
N GLY A 241 8.15 15.41 16.09
CA GLY A 241 9.29 15.45 17.01
C GLY A 241 10.60 15.92 16.36
N TYR A 242 10.75 15.68 15.06
CA TYR A 242 11.93 16.00 14.26
C TYR A 242 11.76 17.21 13.34
N GLY A 243 10.57 17.85 13.34
CA GLY A 243 10.21 19.01 12.51
C GLY A 243 10.92 20.32 12.88
N LYS A 244 12.21 20.28 13.21
CA LYS A 244 13.05 21.44 13.49
C LYS A 244 13.85 21.81 12.25
N LEU A 245 14.01 23.12 11.99
CA LEU A 245 14.80 23.62 10.86
C LEU A 245 16.21 23.04 10.79
N THR A 246 16.84 22.74 11.93
CA THR A 246 18.18 22.11 11.97
C THR A 246 18.21 20.72 11.34
N ALA A 247 17.17 19.92 11.52
CA ALA A 247 17.06 18.59 10.91
C ALA A 247 16.77 18.70 9.41
N VAL A 248 15.89 19.63 9.02
CA VAL A 248 15.58 19.92 7.61
C VAL A 248 16.84 20.37 6.86
N LEU A 249 17.61 21.30 7.44
CA LEU A 249 18.87 21.76 6.85
C LEU A 249 19.93 20.65 6.78
N ALA A 250 19.96 19.74 7.76
CA ALA A 250 20.86 18.60 7.73
C ALA A 250 20.53 17.65 6.56
N ALA A 251 19.25 17.36 6.33
CA ALA A 251 18.81 16.56 5.20
C ALA A 251 19.06 17.27 3.86
N ALA A 252 18.71 18.55 3.74
CA ALA A 252 18.90 19.34 2.53
C ALA A 252 20.39 19.43 2.10
N LYS A 253 21.31 19.52 3.07
CA LYS A 253 22.77 19.49 2.82
C LYS A 253 23.26 18.17 2.23
N ARG A 254 22.49 17.09 2.41
CA ARG A 254 22.77 15.75 1.87
C ARG A 254 21.98 15.49 0.58
N ASP A 255 21.49 16.55 -0.06
CA ASP A 255 20.71 16.51 -1.29
C ASP A 255 19.39 15.73 -1.17
N LEU A 256 18.87 15.55 0.04
CA LEU A 256 17.56 14.95 0.27
C LEU A 256 16.45 15.97 0.10
N ASP A 257 15.36 15.55 -0.53
CA ASP A 257 14.12 16.30 -0.47
C ASP A 257 13.42 16.04 0.86
N VAL A 258 12.80 17.07 1.43
CA VAL A 258 12.17 17.01 2.74
C VAL A 258 10.77 17.55 2.66
N ILE A 259 9.84 16.86 3.32
CA ILE A 259 8.52 17.37 3.66
C ILE A 259 8.22 17.06 5.12
N THR A 260 7.97 18.07 5.95
CA THR A 260 7.64 17.84 7.36
C THR A 260 6.75 18.93 7.95
N ILE A 261 5.92 18.52 8.91
CA ILE A 261 5.21 19.44 9.80
C ILE A 261 6.23 20.03 10.79
N ALA A 262 6.33 21.36 10.83
CA ALA A 262 7.18 22.06 11.77
C ALA A 262 6.69 21.80 13.21
N GLY A 263 7.65 21.58 14.11
CA GLY A 263 7.34 21.48 15.55
C GLY A 263 6.70 22.77 16.08
N THR A 264 5.82 22.65 17.08
CA THR A 264 5.08 23.78 17.64
C THR A 264 5.96 24.78 18.40
N LEU A 265 7.05 24.34 19.04
CA LEU A 265 7.94 25.21 19.81
C LEU A 265 9.42 24.92 19.50
N GLY A 266 10.21 25.96 19.22
CA GLY A 266 11.64 25.82 18.93
C GLY A 266 11.97 25.20 17.57
N SER A 267 10.98 25.11 16.65
CA SER A 267 11.20 24.61 15.29
C SER A 267 11.98 25.59 14.41
N ARG A 268 12.11 26.85 14.84
CA ARG A 268 12.63 27.98 14.05
C ARG A 268 11.88 28.21 12.75
N HIS A 269 10.59 27.89 12.72
CA HIS A 269 9.72 28.25 11.61
C HIS A 269 9.60 29.78 11.53
N PRO A 270 9.70 30.39 10.33
CA PRO A 270 9.72 31.85 10.23
C PRO A 270 8.39 32.48 10.65
N TYR A 271 7.27 31.79 10.40
CA TYR A 271 5.95 32.27 10.80
C TYR A 271 5.55 31.80 12.20
N ASN A 272 5.11 32.74 13.03
CA ASN A 272 4.63 32.53 14.40
C ASN A 272 3.22 33.10 14.58
N THR A 273 2.37 32.49 15.41
CA THR A 273 1.07 33.07 15.75
C THR A 273 1.25 34.23 16.74
N VAL A 274 0.22 35.07 16.89
CA VAL A 274 0.23 36.15 17.90
C VAL A 274 0.43 35.58 19.31
N GLU A 275 -0.16 34.43 19.62
CA GLU A 275 -0.07 33.76 20.92
C GLU A 275 1.34 33.27 21.20
N GLU A 276 1.97 32.62 20.21
CA GLU A 276 3.35 32.16 20.32
C GLU A 276 4.32 33.33 20.51
N TRP A 277 4.09 34.42 19.77
CA TRP A 277 4.86 35.66 19.91
C TRP A 277 4.72 36.27 21.30
N ASP A 278 3.48 36.49 21.74
CA ASP A 278 3.19 37.15 23.02
C ASP A 278 3.68 36.27 24.19
N ALA A 279 3.53 34.94 24.11
CA ALA A 279 4.07 34.00 25.11
C ALA A 279 5.61 34.03 25.17
N ALA A 280 6.29 34.09 24.02
CA ALA A 280 7.75 34.19 23.96
C ALA A 280 8.24 35.51 24.58
N MET A 281 7.57 36.62 24.28
CA MET A 281 7.90 37.94 24.84
C MET A 281 7.63 38.00 26.34
N GLN A 282 6.52 37.45 26.82
CA GLN A 282 6.17 37.43 28.24
C GLN A 282 7.19 36.64 29.07
N ARG A 283 7.66 35.47 28.59
CA ARG A 283 8.73 34.71 29.25
C ARG A 283 10.02 35.51 29.42
N ARG A 284 10.36 36.38 28.45
CA ARG A 284 11.56 37.23 28.52
C ARG A 284 11.38 38.46 29.39
N ARG A 285 10.20 39.06 29.37
CA ARG A 285 9.83 40.13 30.31
C ARG A 285 9.99 39.64 31.75
N ASN A 286 9.55 38.42 32.04
CA ASN A 286 9.70 37.80 33.37
C ASN A 286 11.17 37.51 33.76
N ARG A 287 12.09 37.46 32.79
CA ARG A 287 13.54 37.32 33.02
C ARG A 287 14.28 38.67 33.05
N SER A 288 13.54 39.79 33.02
CA SER A 288 14.08 41.16 32.94
C SER A 288 15.00 41.41 31.74
N GLN A 289 14.77 40.69 30.62
CA GLN A 289 15.64 40.76 29.44
C GLN A 289 15.19 41.80 28.40
N ILE A 290 13.96 42.30 28.49
CA ILE A 290 13.36 43.22 27.49
C ILE A 290 12.35 44.18 28.15
N THR A 291 12.25 45.42 27.64
CA THR A 291 11.24 46.41 28.09
C THR A 291 9.97 46.38 27.21
N PRO A 292 8.83 46.93 27.68
CA PRO A 292 7.62 47.05 26.87
C PRO A 292 7.81 47.82 25.55
N GLU A 293 8.63 48.85 25.55
CA GLU A 293 8.95 49.65 24.36
C GLU A 293 9.72 48.80 23.34
N MET A 294 10.73 48.05 23.80
CA MET A 294 11.46 47.11 22.94
C MET A 294 10.53 46.05 22.35
N ILE A 295 9.57 45.52 23.12
CA ILE A 295 8.59 44.55 22.61
C ILE A 295 7.77 45.15 21.46
N ARG A 296 7.36 46.42 21.58
CA ARG A 296 6.58 47.11 20.53
C ARG A 296 7.40 47.28 19.26
N ASP A 297 8.65 47.74 19.38
CA ASP A 297 9.54 47.94 18.24
C ASP A 297 9.85 46.61 17.54
N LEU A 298 10.09 45.54 18.32
CA LEU A 298 10.30 44.19 17.80
C LEU A 298 9.07 43.64 17.09
N LYS A 299 7.87 43.87 17.63
CA LYS A 299 6.60 43.44 17.01
C LYS A 299 6.37 44.17 15.68
N SER A 300 6.78 45.43 15.57
CA SER A 300 6.75 46.19 14.31
C SER A 300 7.68 45.58 13.25
N ILE A 301 8.94 45.29 13.63
CA ILE A 301 9.94 44.69 12.75
C ILE A 301 9.51 43.28 12.29
N CYS A 302 8.91 42.50 13.17
CA CYS A 302 8.52 41.12 12.89
C CYS A 302 7.09 40.99 12.37
N ARG A 303 6.38 42.09 12.09
CA ARG A 303 4.95 42.07 11.77
C ARG A 303 4.62 41.13 10.61
N GLN A 304 5.44 41.12 9.56
CA GLN A 304 5.26 40.23 8.41
C GLN A 304 5.49 38.75 8.75
N TRP A 305 6.09 38.40 9.89
CA TRP A 305 6.32 37.02 10.29
C TRP A 305 5.30 36.54 11.33
N ILE A 306 4.35 37.40 11.70
CA ILE A 306 3.31 37.10 12.67
C ILE A 306 2.01 36.80 11.91
N ILE A 307 1.47 35.61 12.14
CA ILE A 307 0.16 35.16 11.67
C ILE A 307 -0.89 35.78 12.62
N PRO A 308 -1.79 36.65 12.15
CA PRO A 308 -2.80 37.27 13.00
C PRO A 308 -3.75 36.22 13.58
N ASN A 309 -4.29 36.47 14.77
CA ASN A 309 -5.32 35.62 15.37
C ASN A 309 -6.69 36.27 15.12
N ASP A 310 -7.29 35.99 13.97
CA ASP A 310 -8.61 36.49 13.61
C ASP A 310 -9.43 35.36 12.95
N ASN A 311 -10.49 34.95 13.66
CA ASN A 311 -11.42 33.90 13.25
C ASN A 311 -12.24 34.24 12.00
N TYR A 312 -12.20 35.49 11.53
CA TYR A 312 -12.88 35.95 10.34
C TYR A 312 -11.98 36.00 9.10
N LEU A 313 -10.65 35.86 9.27
CA LEU A 313 -9.75 35.67 8.15
C LEU A 313 -9.93 34.24 7.65
N GLY A 314 -10.30 34.07 6.37
CA GLY A 314 -10.48 32.76 5.75
C GLY A 314 -9.18 31.93 5.68
N CYS A 315 -9.18 30.87 4.88
CA CYS A 315 -7.96 30.10 4.66
C CYS A 315 -6.85 31.00 4.11
N GLU A 316 -5.69 31.00 4.76
CA GLU A 316 -4.53 31.82 4.39
C GLU A 316 -3.32 30.90 4.22
N VAL A 317 -2.57 31.07 3.14
CA VAL A 317 -1.31 30.36 2.90
C VAL A 317 -0.20 31.40 2.81
N ARG A 318 0.80 31.28 3.67
CA ARG A 318 2.00 32.12 3.65
C ARG A 318 3.22 31.28 3.35
N VAL A 319 4.09 31.78 2.48
CA VAL A 319 5.27 31.05 2.03
C VAL A 319 6.51 31.92 2.15
N ALA A 320 7.52 31.36 2.81
CA ALA A 320 8.85 31.93 2.88
C ALA A 320 9.86 30.98 2.25
N LYS A 321 10.89 31.51 1.61
CA LYS A 321 12.01 30.72 1.09
C LYS A 321 13.30 31.15 1.78
N ARG A 322 14.23 30.21 1.92
CA ARG A 322 15.58 30.44 2.43
C ARG A 322 16.57 29.71 1.55
N GLN A 323 17.38 30.47 0.83
CA GLN A 323 18.47 29.91 0.02
C GLN A 323 19.58 29.39 0.95
N GLN A 324 20.05 28.16 0.72
CA GLN A 324 21.22 27.63 1.41
C GLN A 324 22.44 27.68 0.49
N PRO A 325 23.61 28.15 0.97
CA PRO A 325 24.84 28.02 0.21
C PRO A 325 25.15 26.54 -0.06
N GLN A 326 25.34 26.16 -1.33
CA GLN A 326 25.72 24.80 -1.74
C GLN A 326 24.72 23.70 -1.32
N SER A 327 23.45 24.01 -1.14
CA SER A 327 22.39 23.08 -0.72
C SER A 327 21.05 23.47 -1.33
N LYS A 328 20.07 22.57 -1.29
CA LYS A 328 18.70 22.82 -1.76
C LYS A 328 18.06 24.02 -1.05
N THR A 329 17.23 24.78 -1.77
CA THR A 329 16.39 25.83 -1.19
C THR A 329 15.35 25.22 -0.26
N VAL A 330 15.18 25.82 0.92
CA VAL A 330 14.16 25.41 1.90
C VAL A 330 13.02 26.42 1.88
N TYR A 331 11.80 25.90 1.83
CA TYR A 331 10.55 26.63 1.93
C TYR A 331 9.93 26.39 3.30
N ALA A 332 9.30 27.41 3.84
CA ALA A 332 8.48 27.35 5.03
C ALA A 332 7.06 27.79 4.67
N LEU A 333 6.09 26.97 5.00
CA LEU A 333 4.68 27.21 4.67
C LEU A 333 3.89 27.30 5.95
N ALA A 334 3.10 28.36 6.10
CA ALA A 334 2.08 28.45 7.12
C ALA A 334 0.71 28.42 6.45
N LEU A 335 -0.08 27.41 6.78
CA LEU A 335 -1.45 27.25 6.37
C LEU A 335 -2.33 27.56 7.58
N ARG A 336 -3.14 28.62 7.47
CA ARG A 336 -4.30 28.82 8.33
C ARG A 336 -5.46 28.10 7.71
N ASP A 337 -6.03 27.18 8.47
CA ASP A 337 -7.15 26.38 8.02
C ASP A 337 -8.44 26.74 8.77
N VAL A 338 -9.49 27.09 8.00
CA VAL A 338 -10.82 27.45 8.51
C VAL A 338 -11.88 26.49 7.94
N PHE A 339 -11.75 25.20 8.21
CA PHE A 339 -12.76 24.22 7.78
C PHE A 339 -14.10 24.30 8.54
N ASN A 340 -14.10 24.69 9.82
CA ASN A 340 -15.32 24.75 10.63
C ASN A 340 -15.30 25.98 11.55
N ARG A 341 -16.16 26.97 11.28
CA ARG A 341 -16.30 28.20 12.08
C ARG A 341 -16.68 27.96 13.55
N LYS A 342 -17.09 26.73 13.92
CA LYS A 342 -17.44 26.32 15.29
C LYS A 342 -16.29 25.62 16.03
N GLU A 343 -15.22 25.23 15.33
CA GLU A 343 -14.03 24.61 15.95
C GLU A 343 -12.90 25.63 16.06
N ALA A 344 -11.98 25.40 16.99
CA ALA A 344 -10.79 26.24 17.11
C ALA A 344 -9.94 26.15 15.83
N MET A 345 -9.51 27.30 15.33
CA MET A 345 -8.60 27.40 14.19
C MET A 345 -7.34 26.56 14.41
N LYS A 346 -6.82 25.97 13.33
CA LYS A 346 -5.55 25.24 13.37
C LYS A 346 -4.58 25.85 12.38
N ASP A 347 -3.52 26.45 12.92
CA ASP A 347 -2.38 26.88 12.12
C ASP A 347 -1.44 25.68 11.93
N LEU A 348 -1.27 25.27 10.68
CA LEU A 348 -0.35 24.23 10.26
C LEU A 348 0.89 24.88 9.65
N LYS A 349 2.06 24.38 10.05
CA LYS A 349 3.35 24.90 9.60
C LYS A 349 4.17 23.77 9.02
N PHE A 350 4.85 24.01 7.90
CA PHE A 350 5.61 22.99 7.19
C PHE A 350 6.97 23.50 6.75
N PHE A 351 7.93 22.59 6.64
CA PHE A 351 9.16 22.81 5.89
C PHE A 351 9.22 21.88 4.68
N VAL A 352 9.64 22.43 3.53
CA VAL A 352 9.68 21.72 2.25
C VAL A 352 10.94 22.10 1.46
N THR A 353 11.50 21.22 0.62
CA THR A 353 12.63 21.56 -0.30
C THR A 353 12.20 21.65 -1.78
N GLN A 354 13.05 22.26 -2.60
CA GLN A 354 12.80 22.75 -3.97
C GLN A 354 12.19 21.77 -4.99
N ASN A 355 12.32 20.45 -4.86
CA ASN A 355 11.74 19.50 -5.84
C ASN A 355 10.26 19.21 -5.63
N HIS A 356 9.70 19.57 -4.48
CA HIS A 356 8.25 19.57 -4.32
C HIS A 356 7.72 20.83 -4.99
N LYS A 357 6.65 20.73 -5.77
CA LYS A 357 5.78 21.89 -6.01
C LYS A 357 5.32 22.32 -4.60
N PRO A 358 5.84 23.40 -3.99
CA PRO A 358 5.45 23.79 -2.63
C PRO A 358 3.99 24.25 -2.55
N TYR A 359 3.26 24.09 -3.64
CA TYR A 359 2.08 24.79 -4.05
C TYR A 359 1.03 23.78 -4.51
N THR A 360 1.01 22.57 -3.97
CA THR A 360 -0.06 21.62 -4.26
C THR A 360 -0.53 21.07 -2.92
N PHE A 361 -1.68 21.57 -2.47
CA PHE A 361 -2.32 21.06 -1.26
C PHE A 361 -3.48 20.18 -1.68
N VAL A 362 -3.48 18.94 -1.19
CA VAL A 362 -4.60 18.04 -1.40
C VAL A 362 -5.68 18.40 -0.39
N GLY A 363 -6.73 19.05 -0.85
CA GLY A 363 -7.91 19.30 -0.03
C GLY A 363 -8.80 18.07 -0.07
N VAL A 364 -8.83 17.28 0.99
CA VAL A 364 -9.83 16.21 1.12
C VAL A 364 -11.09 16.85 1.69
N PRO A 365 -12.17 17.05 0.90
CA PRO A 365 -13.40 17.56 1.46
C PRO A 365 -13.84 16.61 2.57
N LYS A 366 -14.02 17.15 3.79
CA LYS A 366 -14.77 16.44 4.84
C LYS A 366 -16.21 16.35 4.36
N GLY A 367 -16.49 15.38 3.50
CA GLY A 367 -17.83 15.16 3.00
C GLY A 367 -18.78 15.02 4.19
N GLN A 368 -19.87 15.79 4.18
CA GLN A 368 -21.05 15.49 5.00
C GLN A 368 -21.69 14.21 4.44
N GLN A 369 -20.97 13.10 4.51
CA GLN A 369 -21.46 11.86 3.96
C GLN A 369 -22.31 11.16 5.00
N ASN A 370 -23.43 10.63 4.54
CA ASN A 370 -24.38 9.87 5.33
C ASN A 370 -23.72 8.54 5.74
N ARG A 371 -22.96 8.55 6.84
CA ARG A 371 -22.14 7.42 7.33
C ARG A 371 -22.95 6.14 7.55
N ASN A 372 -24.27 6.23 7.61
CA ASN A 372 -25.16 5.10 7.83
C ASN A 372 -25.20 4.11 6.65
N ASN A 373 -24.88 4.56 5.43
CA ASN A 373 -24.88 3.72 4.23
C ASN A 373 -23.48 3.27 3.80
N VAL A 374 -22.53 3.24 4.73
CA VAL A 374 -21.14 2.83 4.43
C VAL A 374 -20.83 1.59 5.25
N LEU A 375 -20.54 0.48 4.57
CA LEU A 375 -20.13 -0.76 5.21
C LEU A 375 -18.80 -0.54 5.95
N PHE A 376 -18.66 -1.22 7.08
CA PHE A 376 -17.49 -1.21 7.96
C PHE A 376 -17.09 0.18 8.48
N SER A 377 -18.03 1.14 8.48
CA SER A 377 -17.83 2.44 9.11
C SER A 377 -18.07 2.40 10.63
N ASN A 378 -17.52 3.38 11.35
CA ASN A 378 -17.70 3.53 12.80
C ASN A 378 -19.10 4.06 13.21
N ALA A 379 -20.00 4.34 12.25
CA ALA A 379 -21.36 4.75 12.56
C ALA A 379 -22.20 3.56 13.03
N THR A 380 -23.19 3.81 13.89
CA THR A 380 -24.14 2.79 14.36
C THR A 380 -24.81 2.11 13.17
N ALA A 381 -24.54 0.81 13.00
CA ALA A 381 -25.08 0.03 11.90
C ALA A 381 -26.59 -0.24 12.09
N SER A 382 -27.35 -0.18 11.00
CA SER A 382 -28.71 -0.70 10.96
C SER A 382 -28.69 -2.23 10.99
N ALA A 383 -29.80 -2.87 11.37
CA ALA A 383 -29.89 -4.33 11.38
C ALA A 383 -29.54 -4.96 10.02
N THR A 384 -30.02 -4.35 8.94
CA THR A 384 -29.72 -4.76 7.56
C THR A 384 -28.24 -4.62 7.23
N ARG A 385 -27.60 -3.52 7.65
CA ARG A 385 -26.16 -3.31 7.44
C ARG A 385 -25.35 -4.36 8.19
N THR A 386 -25.67 -4.63 9.45
CA THR A 386 -25.00 -5.67 10.27
C THR A 386 -25.10 -7.06 9.63
N LEU A 387 -26.25 -7.39 9.02
CA LEU A 387 -26.43 -8.65 8.32
C LEU A 387 -25.51 -8.75 7.09
N VAL A 388 -25.48 -7.72 6.25
CA VAL A 388 -24.63 -7.69 5.05
C VAL A 388 -23.15 -7.72 5.43
N GLU A 389 -22.72 -6.92 6.41
CA GLU A 389 -21.35 -6.95 6.93
C GLU A 389 -20.99 -8.33 7.49
N GLY A 390 -21.90 -8.96 8.23
CA GLY A 390 -21.73 -10.29 8.78
C GLY A 390 -21.54 -11.37 7.70
N MET A 391 -22.25 -11.28 6.57
CA MET A 391 -22.07 -12.18 5.43
C MET A 391 -20.70 -11.97 4.76
N ILE A 392 -20.33 -10.71 4.49
CA ILE A 392 -19.02 -10.39 3.89
C ILE A 392 -17.88 -10.83 4.81
N LEU A 393 -17.99 -10.66 6.12
CA LEU A 393 -16.92 -11.05 7.06
C LEU A 393 -16.68 -12.55 7.14
N GLN A 394 -17.57 -13.40 6.62
CA GLN A 394 -17.34 -14.84 6.52
C GLN A 394 -16.34 -15.18 5.41
N SER A 395 -16.35 -14.41 4.31
CA SER A 395 -15.58 -14.68 3.09
C SER A 395 -14.43 -13.70 2.86
N ALA A 396 -14.56 -12.47 3.35
CA ALA A 396 -13.63 -11.39 3.09
C ALA A 396 -13.20 -10.62 4.34
N GLU A 397 -12.11 -9.89 4.19
CA GLU A 397 -11.59 -8.92 5.16
C GLU A 397 -11.71 -7.52 4.55
N PRO A 398 -12.44 -6.59 5.19
CA PRO A 398 -12.47 -5.20 4.75
C PRO A 398 -11.13 -4.54 5.08
N LEU A 399 -10.45 -4.04 4.05
CA LEU A 399 -9.18 -3.34 4.18
C LEU A 399 -9.38 -1.84 4.30
N THR A 400 -10.35 -1.29 3.57
CA THR A 400 -10.66 0.14 3.61
C THR A 400 -12.15 0.38 3.76
N SER A 401 -12.51 1.58 4.19
CA SER A 401 -13.92 1.93 4.40
C SER A 401 -14.64 2.28 3.09
N ARG A 402 -13.92 2.77 2.07
CA ARG A 402 -14.47 3.27 0.80
C ARG A 402 -13.52 3.06 -0.36
N GLN A 403 -14.05 3.25 -1.57
CA GLN A 403 -13.22 3.42 -2.75
C GLN A 403 -12.47 4.75 -2.71
N ARG A 404 -11.27 4.78 -3.32
CA ARG A 404 -10.45 5.96 -3.61
C ARG A 404 -10.04 6.84 -2.42
N CYS A 405 -10.19 6.39 -1.18
CA CYS A 405 -9.50 7.00 -0.04
C CYS A 405 -7.99 6.69 -0.07
N ALA A 406 -7.16 7.45 0.66
CA ALA A 406 -5.70 7.30 0.61
C ALA A 406 -5.22 5.87 0.91
N ASP A 407 -5.79 5.23 1.93
CA ASP A 407 -5.52 3.83 2.28
C ASP A 407 -5.97 2.87 1.18
N TRP A 408 -6.99 3.22 0.38
CA TRP A 408 -7.45 2.38 -0.74
C TRP A 408 -6.39 2.26 -1.84
N PHE A 409 -5.78 3.38 -2.24
CA PHE A 409 -4.72 3.34 -3.25
C PHE A 409 -3.49 2.59 -2.75
N LEU A 410 -3.14 2.76 -1.47
CA LEU A 410 -2.03 2.05 -0.85
C LEU A 410 -2.29 0.55 -0.76
N MET A 411 -3.47 0.14 -0.28
CA MET A 411 -3.80 -1.26 -0.03
C MET A 411 -4.25 -2.02 -1.27
N LYS A 412 -4.71 -1.33 -2.32
CA LYS A 412 -5.00 -1.94 -3.64
C LYS A 412 -3.73 -2.45 -4.32
N SER A 413 -2.58 -1.85 -4.01
CA SER A 413 -1.29 -2.31 -4.50
C SER A 413 -0.99 -3.71 -3.97
N MET A 414 -0.31 -4.53 -4.77
CA MET A 414 0.05 -5.92 -4.41
C MET A 414 -1.15 -6.84 -4.16
N VAL A 415 -2.29 -6.54 -4.79
CA VAL A 415 -3.49 -7.37 -4.79
C VAL A 415 -3.97 -7.58 -6.23
N ILE A 416 -4.34 -8.81 -6.58
CA ILE A 416 -4.98 -9.14 -7.84
C ILE A 416 -6.43 -8.65 -7.80
N SER A 417 -6.69 -7.58 -8.55
CA SER A 417 -8.03 -6.97 -8.72
C SER A 417 -8.81 -7.61 -9.87
N GLY A 418 -10.11 -7.33 -9.95
CA GLY A 418 -10.99 -7.87 -11.00
C GLY A 418 -10.55 -7.53 -12.44
N THR A 419 -9.86 -6.42 -12.66
CA THR A 419 -9.29 -6.10 -13.98
C THR A 419 -8.13 -7.04 -14.34
N MET A 420 -7.29 -7.42 -13.38
CA MET A 420 -6.21 -8.38 -13.60
C MET A 420 -6.71 -9.81 -13.69
N ALA A 421 -7.84 -10.12 -13.03
CA ALA A 421 -8.50 -11.41 -13.12
C ALA A 421 -8.85 -11.79 -14.58
N GLY A 422 -9.30 -10.83 -15.39
CA GLY A 422 -9.57 -11.06 -16.81
C GLY A 422 -8.34 -11.51 -17.60
N LYS A 423 -7.18 -10.89 -17.34
CA LYS A 423 -5.90 -11.27 -17.97
C LYS A 423 -5.43 -12.64 -17.53
N ILE A 424 -5.57 -12.95 -16.23
CA ILE A 424 -5.20 -14.26 -15.67
C ILE A 424 -6.02 -15.38 -16.31
N SER A 425 -7.34 -15.18 -16.43
CA SER A 425 -8.23 -16.17 -17.04
C SER A 425 -7.88 -16.48 -18.50
N GLN A 426 -7.19 -15.58 -19.20
CA GLN A 426 -6.75 -15.79 -20.59
C GLN A 426 -5.38 -16.47 -20.70
N THR A 427 -4.59 -16.52 -19.62
CA THR A 427 -3.18 -16.93 -19.65
C THR A 427 -2.89 -18.20 -18.87
N VAL A 428 -3.73 -18.56 -17.90
CA VAL A 428 -3.59 -19.81 -17.15
C VAL A 428 -4.03 -20.99 -18.02
N ASN A 429 -3.20 -22.04 -18.06
CA ASN A 429 -3.58 -23.29 -18.70
C ASN A 429 -4.61 -24.00 -17.81
N LEU A 430 -5.85 -24.13 -18.28
CA LEU A 430 -6.96 -24.68 -17.50
C LEU A 430 -6.79 -26.17 -17.17
N ASN A 431 -6.09 -26.94 -18.01
CA ASN A 431 -5.87 -28.37 -17.79
C ASN A 431 -4.86 -28.63 -16.67
N THR A 432 -3.88 -27.74 -16.53
CA THR A 432 -2.78 -27.91 -15.55
C THR A 432 -2.91 -26.99 -14.35
N LEU A 433 -3.78 -25.98 -14.41
CA LEU A 433 -3.87 -24.88 -13.43
C LEU A 433 -2.49 -24.31 -13.08
N ARG A 434 -1.64 -24.17 -14.09
CA ARG A 434 -0.28 -23.64 -13.97
C ARG A 434 -0.08 -22.49 -14.96
N MET A 435 0.81 -21.57 -14.59
CA MET A 435 1.27 -20.50 -15.46
C MET A 435 2.79 -20.58 -15.57
N SER A 436 3.32 -20.39 -16.77
CA SER A 436 4.76 -20.45 -17.01
C SER A 436 5.50 -19.32 -16.28
N ASN A 437 6.80 -19.48 -16.00
CA ASN A 437 7.62 -18.43 -15.41
C ASN A 437 7.61 -17.13 -16.25
N GLU A 438 7.57 -17.26 -17.56
CA GLU A 438 7.44 -16.12 -18.48
C GLU A 438 6.06 -15.45 -18.35
N GLY A 439 4.99 -16.24 -18.29
CA GLY A 439 3.63 -15.76 -18.02
C GLY A 439 3.53 -15.03 -16.68
N LEU A 440 4.14 -15.57 -15.62
CA LEU A 440 4.24 -14.93 -14.30
C LEU A 440 5.01 -13.62 -14.36
N SER A 441 6.12 -13.55 -15.10
CA SER A 441 6.90 -12.33 -15.29
C SER A 441 6.09 -11.25 -16.04
N ASN A 442 5.36 -11.63 -17.08
CA ASN A 442 4.51 -10.72 -17.85
C ASN A 442 3.33 -10.22 -17.01
N LEU A 443 2.65 -11.12 -16.28
CA LEU A 443 1.58 -10.77 -15.35
C LEU A 443 2.09 -9.84 -14.25
N LEU A 444 3.29 -10.07 -13.70
CA LEU A 444 3.88 -9.17 -12.71
C LEU A 444 4.07 -7.78 -13.28
N ARG A 445 4.59 -7.66 -14.51
CA ARG A 445 4.75 -6.35 -15.18
C ARG A 445 3.40 -5.66 -15.37
N ASP A 446 2.38 -6.41 -15.78
CA ASP A 446 1.01 -5.90 -15.92
C ASP A 446 0.41 -5.46 -14.57
N CYS A 447 0.62 -6.23 -13.52
CA CYS A 447 0.19 -5.88 -12.17
C CYS A 447 0.90 -4.63 -11.67
N ILE A 448 2.22 -4.54 -11.86
CA ILE A 448 3.04 -3.37 -11.56
C ILE A 448 2.54 -2.15 -12.33
N ALA A 449 2.23 -2.30 -13.62
CA ALA A 449 1.64 -1.23 -14.42
C ALA A 449 0.22 -0.87 -13.96
N SER A 450 -0.57 -1.82 -13.44
CA SER A 450 -1.90 -1.54 -12.92
C SER A 450 -1.89 -0.90 -11.52
N TRP A 451 -0.93 -1.27 -10.66
CA TRP A 451 -0.79 -0.73 -9.31
C TRP A 451 -0.09 0.63 -9.32
N PHE A 452 0.88 0.77 -10.20
CA PHE A 452 1.85 1.86 -10.19
C PHE A 452 2.02 2.52 -11.58
N GLY A 453 1.15 2.26 -12.54
CA GLY A 453 1.16 2.96 -13.82
C GLY A 453 0.48 4.32 -13.72
N ARG A 454 1.00 5.28 -14.50
CA ARG A 454 0.27 6.52 -14.80
C ARG A 454 -0.78 6.21 -15.85
N HIS A 455 -1.96 5.80 -15.42
CA HIS A 455 -3.12 6.05 -16.25
C HIS A 455 -3.34 7.55 -16.15
N LYS A 456 -3.03 8.35 -17.17
CA LYS A 456 -3.64 9.69 -17.23
C LYS A 456 -5.13 9.43 -17.05
N GLY A 457 -5.75 9.99 -16.02
CA GLY A 457 -7.19 9.98 -15.89
C GLY A 457 -7.72 10.61 -17.17
N MET A 458 -8.00 9.78 -18.19
CA MET A 458 -8.58 10.26 -19.43
C MET A 458 -9.87 10.94 -19.00
N ALA A 459 -10.26 12.03 -19.67
CA ALA A 459 -11.51 12.73 -19.36
C ALA A 459 -12.71 11.76 -19.17
N MET A 460 -12.63 10.59 -19.82
CA MET A 460 -13.53 9.45 -19.64
C MET A 460 -13.60 8.86 -18.23
N MET A 461 -12.49 8.62 -17.53
CA MET A 461 -12.51 8.09 -16.16
C MET A 461 -13.14 9.10 -15.20
N ALA A 462 -12.73 10.37 -15.28
CA ALA A 462 -13.30 11.44 -14.46
C ALA A 462 -14.79 11.70 -14.75
N ALA A 463 -15.23 11.48 -15.99
CA ALA A 463 -16.65 11.52 -16.34
C ALA A 463 -17.41 10.31 -15.76
N GLY A 464 -16.83 9.11 -15.78
CA GLY A 464 -17.40 7.92 -15.14
C GLY A 464 -17.55 8.10 -13.63
N SER A 465 -16.49 8.53 -12.95
CA SER A 465 -16.47 8.82 -11.51
C SER A 465 -17.54 9.83 -11.10
N ARG A 466 -17.68 10.93 -11.84
CA ARG A 466 -18.72 11.95 -11.56
C ARG A 466 -20.14 11.44 -11.79
N ASN A 467 -20.30 10.37 -12.57
CA ASN A 467 -21.58 9.82 -12.93
C ASN A 467 -22.05 8.66 -12.01
N GLU A 468 -21.16 8.12 -11.16
CA GLU A 468 -21.48 7.03 -10.23
C GLU A 468 -22.59 7.43 -9.24
N GLU A 469 -22.41 8.54 -8.51
CA GLU A 469 -23.38 9.01 -7.50
C GLU A 469 -24.76 9.34 -8.11
N PRO A 470 -24.88 10.11 -9.22
CA PRO A 470 -26.16 10.28 -9.91
C PRO A 470 -26.79 8.97 -10.39
N THR A 471 -25.97 8.00 -10.82
CA THR A 471 -26.45 6.68 -11.24
C THR A 471 -27.04 5.92 -10.06
N ILE A 472 -26.39 5.94 -8.90
CA ILE A 472 -26.87 5.32 -7.65
C ILE A 472 -28.19 5.94 -7.19
N GLU A 473 -28.32 7.27 -7.21
CA GLU A 473 -29.57 7.96 -6.88
C GLU A 473 -30.72 7.57 -7.83
N LYS A 474 -30.40 7.45 -9.12
CA LYS A 474 -31.37 7.02 -10.13
C LYS A 474 -31.77 5.56 -9.96
N LEU A 475 -30.84 4.67 -9.61
CA LEU A 475 -31.15 3.27 -9.28
C LEU A 475 -32.13 3.20 -8.11
N LEU A 476 -31.85 3.91 -7.00
CA LEU A 476 -32.72 3.92 -5.83
C LEU A 476 -34.12 4.49 -6.10
N SER A 477 -34.22 5.50 -6.95
CA SER A 477 -35.52 6.14 -7.26
C SER A 477 -36.34 5.41 -8.33
N SER A 478 -35.70 4.71 -9.26
CA SER A 478 -36.38 4.10 -10.42
C SER A 478 -36.48 2.56 -10.37
N VAL A 479 -35.60 1.87 -9.63
CA VAL A 479 -35.50 0.41 -9.63
C VAL A 479 -36.02 -0.18 -8.31
N LYS A 480 -37.33 -0.45 -8.25
CA LYS A 480 -38.06 -0.81 -7.00
C LYS A 480 -37.59 -2.08 -6.28
N PHE A 481 -36.92 -2.99 -6.97
CA PHE A 481 -36.41 -4.22 -6.34
C PHE A 481 -35.11 -3.97 -5.55
N ILE A 482 -34.40 -2.88 -5.81
CA ILE A 482 -33.24 -2.44 -5.01
C ILE A 482 -33.77 -1.79 -3.74
N LYS A 483 -33.39 -2.33 -2.57
CA LYS A 483 -33.87 -1.87 -1.26
C LYS A 483 -32.92 -0.89 -0.60
N VAL A 484 -31.63 -1.15 -0.71
CA VAL A 484 -30.57 -0.30 -0.18
C VAL A 484 -29.30 -0.52 -0.99
N ILE A 485 -28.50 0.54 -1.09
CA ILE A 485 -27.16 0.52 -1.67
C ILE A 485 -26.21 1.01 -0.59
N TYR A 486 -25.11 0.29 -0.39
CA TYR A 486 -24.06 0.61 0.56
C TYR A 486 -22.75 0.88 -0.16
N ASP A 487 -22.08 1.96 0.24
CA ASP A 487 -20.68 2.17 -0.10
C ASP A 487 -19.82 1.09 0.57
N VAL A 488 -18.81 0.62 -0.13
CA VAL A 488 -17.84 -0.36 0.39
C VAL A 488 -16.43 0.01 -0.08
N GLY A 489 -15.43 -0.31 0.73
CA GLY A 489 -14.04 -0.17 0.35
C GLY A 489 -13.46 -1.43 -0.27
N LEU A 490 -12.13 -1.52 -0.25
CA LEU A 490 -11.40 -2.68 -0.71
C LEU A 490 -11.68 -3.88 0.20
N LEU A 491 -12.12 -4.99 -0.40
CA LEU A 491 -12.33 -6.26 0.27
C LEU A 491 -11.25 -7.25 -0.17
N ARG A 492 -10.62 -7.94 0.77
CA ARG A 492 -9.63 -8.99 0.51
C ARG A 492 -10.23 -10.36 0.79
N TRP A 493 -9.99 -11.33 -0.09
CA TRP A 493 -10.51 -12.69 0.10
C TRP A 493 -9.77 -13.39 1.24
N ARG A 494 -10.52 -14.08 2.12
CA ARG A 494 -9.93 -14.77 3.28
C ARG A 494 -9.19 -16.04 2.89
N ASN A 495 -9.63 -16.73 1.83
CA ASN A 495 -9.01 -17.99 1.42
C ASN A 495 -7.71 -17.77 0.63
N ASN A 496 -7.51 -16.57 0.09
CA ASN A 496 -6.24 -16.19 -0.53
C ASN A 496 -6.07 -14.67 -0.49
N ARG A 497 -5.15 -14.20 0.35
CA ARG A 497 -4.93 -12.77 0.58
C ARG A 497 -4.28 -12.02 -0.59
N CYS A 498 -3.80 -12.74 -1.59
CA CYS A 498 -3.32 -12.12 -2.84
C CYS A 498 -4.46 -11.57 -3.69
N ILE A 499 -5.71 -11.94 -3.38
CA ILE A 499 -6.90 -11.63 -4.18
C ILE A 499 -7.79 -10.65 -3.42
N GLY A 500 -8.26 -9.61 -4.11
CA GLY A 500 -9.17 -8.63 -3.53
C GLY A 500 -10.00 -7.91 -4.58
N VAL A 501 -11.08 -7.29 -4.13
CA VAL A 501 -12.07 -6.69 -5.00
C VAL A 501 -12.53 -5.32 -4.55
N LEU A 502 -13.02 -4.57 -5.53
CA LEU A 502 -13.35 -3.16 -5.47
C LEU A 502 -14.74 -2.98 -6.10
N PRO A 503 -15.83 -3.40 -5.43
CA PRO A 503 -17.18 -3.21 -5.96
C PRO A 503 -17.56 -1.74 -5.88
N ASP A 504 -18.28 -1.22 -6.87
CA ASP A 504 -18.76 0.18 -6.84
C ASP A 504 -19.73 0.39 -5.67
N ALA A 505 -20.54 -0.62 -5.38
CA ALA A 505 -21.32 -0.70 -4.15
C ALA A 505 -21.69 -2.15 -3.81
N VAL A 506 -22.33 -2.32 -2.65
CA VAL A 506 -23.08 -3.54 -2.31
C VAL A 506 -24.56 -3.18 -2.18
N CYS A 507 -25.42 -3.92 -2.86
CA CYS A 507 -26.87 -3.71 -2.81
C CYS A 507 -27.56 -4.84 -2.05
N LEU A 508 -28.74 -4.53 -1.54
CA LEU A 508 -29.72 -5.54 -1.13
C LEU A 508 -30.90 -5.50 -2.10
N ILE A 509 -31.19 -6.63 -2.75
CA ILE A 509 -32.21 -6.73 -3.79
C ILE A 509 -33.28 -7.77 -3.46
N SER A 510 -34.50 -7.53 -3.92
CA SER A 510 -35.56 -8.55 -3.98
C SER A 510 -35.45 -9.34 -5.28
N VAL A 511 -35.19 -10.64 -5.17
CA VAL A 511 -35.13 -11.57 -6.31
C VAL A 511 -36.41 -12.39 -6.36
N VAL A 512 -36.94 -12.62 -7.56
CA VAL A 512 -38.15 -13.44 -7.76
C VAL A 512 -37.87 -14.86 -7.25
N GLY A 513 -38.78 -15.39 -6.41
CA GLY A 513 -38.63 -16.72 -5.81
C GLY A 513 -37.82 -16.76 -4.50
N LYS A 514 -37.27 -15.63 -4.04
CA LYS A 514 -36.67 -15.51 -2.70
C LYS A 514 -37.59 -14.70 -1.78
N THR A 515 -37.78 -15.17 -0.56
CA THR A 515 -38.60 -14.48 0.46
C THR A 515 -37.89 -13.28 1.04
N ASP A 516 -36.60 -13.43 1.31
CA ASP A 516 -35.76 -12.40 1.90
C ASP A 516 -34.91 -11.70 0.83
N PRO A 517 -34.67 -10.39 0.98
CA PRO A 517 -33.73 -9.69 0.12
C PRO A 517 -32.33 -10.29 0.23
N VAL A 518 -31.64 -10.40 -0.91
CA VAL A 518 -30.30 -10.98 -1.02
C VAL A 518 -29.26 -9.90 -1.29
N PRO A 519 -28.05 -10.01 -0.73
CA PRO A 519 -26.96 -9.09 -1.06
C PRO A 519 -26.34 -9.42 -2.41
N CYS A 520 -25.89 -8.39 -3.11
CA CYS A 520 -25.15 -8.53 -4.37
C CYS A 520 -24.14 -7.40 -4.54
N CYS A 521 -23.06 -7.66 -5.27
CA CYS A 521 -22.15 -6.60 -5.68
C CYS A 521 -22.75 -5.79 -6.83
N LEU A 522 -22.51 -4.48 -6.84
CA LEU A 522 -22.88 -3.58 -7.93
C LEU A 522 -21.63 -3.15 -8.69
N GLU A 523 -21.68 -3.31 -10.01
CA GLU A 523 -20.71 -2.80 -10.96
C GLU A 523 -21.41 -1.84 -11.93
N ILE A 524 -20.94 -0.60 -12.00
CA ILE A 524 -21.47 0.46 -12.84
C ILE A 524 -20.47 0.77 -13.96
N LYS A 525 -20.90 0.65 -15.21
CA LYS A 525 -20.14 1.08 -16.38
C LYS A 525 -20.84 2.25 -17.05
N THR A 526 -20.26 3.45 -16.90
CA THR A 526 -20.66 4.63 -17.66
C THR A 526 -20.02 4.56 -19.05
N ARG A 527 -20.84 4.40 -20.09
CA ARG A 527 -20.41 4.41 -21.49
C ARG A 527 -20.43 5.83 -22.04
N LEU A 528 -19.34 6.22 -22.69
CA LEU A 528 -19.14 7.56 -23.24
C LEU A 528 -18.98 7.57 -24.76
N ALA A 529 -18.48 6.47 -25.33
CA ALA A 529 -18.37 6.33 -26.77
C ALA A 529 -19.72 5.89 -27.37
N ASP A 530 -20.17 6.60 -28.41
CA ASP A 530 -21.45 6.33 -29.09
C ASP A 530 -21.61 4.87 -29.52
N THR A 531 -20.53 4.23 -29.97
CA THR A 531 -20.53 2.81 -30.34
C THR A 531 -20.94 1.93 -29.17
N THR A 532 -20.30 2.10 -28.01
CA THR A 532 -20.60 1.34 -26.80
C THR A 532 -21.96 1.66 -26.20
N VAL A 533 -22.44 2.90 -26.35
CA VAL A 533 -23.79 3.30 -25.94
C VAL A 533 -24.83 2.60 -26.82
N ARG A 534 -24.67 2.63 -28.16
CA ARG A 534 -25.60 1.97 -29.10
C ARG A 534 -25.66 0.46 -28.89
N THR A 535 -24.53 -0.18 -28.63
CA THR A 535 -24.50 -1.62 -28.30
C THR A 535 -25.32 -1.90 -27.04
N ALA A 536 -25.15 -1.10 -25.98
CA ALA A 536 -25.92 -1.26 -24.76
C ALA A 536 -27.42 -0.97 -24.96
N GLU A 537 -27.78 0.04 -25.75
CA GLU A 537 -29.19 0.35 -26.08
C GLU A 537 -29.83 -0.74 -26.95
N SER A 538 -29.08 -1.35 -27.86
CA SER A 538 -29.53 -2.48 -28.66
C SER A 538 -29.80 -3.70 -27.76
N SER A 539 -28.90 -4.01 -26.83
CA SER A 539 -29.12 -5.04 -25.81
C SER A 539 -30.36 -4.74 -24.96
N ALA A 540 -30.51 -3.51 -24.48
CA ALA A 540 -31.67 -3.07 -23.69
C ALA A 540 -32.99 -3.15 -24.48
N THR A 541 -32.94 -2.93 -25.80
CA THR A 541 -34.11 -3.09 -26.69
C THR A 541 -34.46 -4.57 -26.88
N LYS A 542 -33.46 -5.44 -26.97
CA LYS A 542 -33.65 -6.89 -27.16
C LYS A 542 -34.16 -7.58 -25.90
N HIS A 543 -33.57 -7.28 -24.75
CA HIS A 543 -33.77 -8.01 -23.49
C HIS A 543 -34.56 -7.24 -22.43
N GLY A 544 -34.78 -5.94 -22.65
CA GLY A 544 -35.39 -5.03 -21.70
C GLY A 544 -34.37 -4.21 -20.89
N SER A 545 -34.86 -3.15 -20.24
CA SER A 545 -34.04 -2.25 -19.40
C SER A 545 -33.68 -2.85 -18.03
N VAL A 546 -34.42 -3.86 -17.58
CA VAL A 546 -34.11 -4.69 -16.41
C VAL A 546 -34.18 -6.14 -16.86
N VAL A 547 -33.08 -6.87 -16.76
CA VAL A 547 -32.97 -8.26 -17.22
C VAL A 547 -32.43 -9.15 -16.10
N ASN A 548 -32.89 -10.39 -16.04
CA ASN A 548 -32.36 -11.42 -15.15
C ASN A 548 -31.73 -12.51 -16.01
N CYS A 549 -30.52 -12.96 -15.66
CA CYS A 549 -29.81 -14.01 -16.37
C CYS A 549 -28.92 -14.83 -15.43
N VAL A 550 -28.41 -15.96 -15.92
CA VAL A 550 -27.40 -16.78 -15.24
C VAL A 550 -26.04 -16.50 -15.87
N PHE A 551 -24.99 -16.44 -15.05
CA PHE A 551 -23.64 -16.23 -15.53
C PHE A 551 -23.26 -17.27 -16.60
N GLY A 552 -22.89 -16.78 -17.79
CA GLY A 552 -22.46 -17.60 -18.92
C GLY A 552 -23.55 -17.93 -19.95
N ASP A 553 -24.83 -17.67 -19.65
CA ASP A 553 -25.90 -17.86 -20.62
C ASP A 553 -25.84 -16.81 -21.76
N ASP A 554 -26.63 -17.02 -22.82
CA ASP A 554 -26.63 -16.13 -23.99
C ASP A 554 -27.12 -14.71 -23.64
N THR A 555 -28.05 -14.59 -22.71
CA THR A 555 -28.57 -13.28 -22.25
C THR A 555 -27.48 -12.50 -21.52
N PHE A 556 -26.72 -13.16 -20.65
CA PHE A 556 -25.55 -12.62 -19.97
C PHE A 556 -24.46 -12.23 -20.98
N LYS A 557 -24.17 -13.09 -21.96
CA LYS A 557 -23.16 -12.80 -22.99
C LYS A 557 -23.53 -11.57 -23.82
N ASP A 558 -24.82 -11.41 -24.13
CA ASP A 558 -25.36 -10.26 -24.86
C ASP A 558 -25.35 -8.97 -24.03
N CYS A 559 -25.71 -9.04 -22.74
CA CYS A 559 -25.89 -7.87 -21.89
C CYS A 559 -24.61 -7.42 -21.17
N VAL A 560 -23.67 -8.32 -20.91
CA VAL A 560 -22.42 -8.06 -20.18
C VAL A 560 -21.23 -8.24 -21.12
N PRO A 561 -20.55 -7.14 -21.49
CA PRO A 561 -19.40 -7.19 -22.38
C PRO A 561 -18.26 -8.06 -21.84
N ALA A 562 -17.55 -8.73 -22.73
CA ALA A 562 -16.54 -9.72 -22.39
C ALA A 562 -15.49 -9.17 -21.41
N GLU A 563 -15.08 -7.92 -21.58
CA GLU A 563 -14.10 -7.23 -20.76
C GLU A 563 -14.56 -6.99 -19.30
N ASN A 564 -15.86 -7.14 -19.01
CA ASN A 564 -16.43 -6.91 -17.68
C ASN A 564 -16.87 -8.18 -16.96
N ARG A 565 -16.99 -9.31 -17.67
CA ARG A 565 -17.48 -10.59 -17.11
C ARG A 565 -16.62 -11.07 -15.95
N ALA A 566 -15.29 -11.02 -16.10
CA ALA A 566 -14.35 -11.41 -15.06
C ALA A 566 -14.45 -10.52 -13.82
N GLN A 567 -14.74 -9.23 -13.97
CA GLN A 567 -14.86 -8.31 -12.85
C GLN A 567 -16.07 -8.64 -11.96
N VAL A 568 -17.22 -8.95 -12.58
CA VAL A 568 -18.43 -9.37 -11.87
C VAL A 568 -18.21 -10.71 -11.17
N LEU A 569 -17.58 -11.68 -11.85
CA LEU A 569 -17.28 -12.98 -11.26
C LEU A 569 -16.29 -12.89 -10.09
N HIS A 570 -15.28 -12.03 -10.21
CA HIS A 570 -14.29 -11.76 -9.17
C HIS A 570 -14.92 -11.14 -7.92
N GLN A 571 -15.88 -10.22 -8.09
CA GLN A 571 -16.67 -9.66 -6.98
C GLN A 571 -17.44 -10.74 -6.23
N ALA A 572 -18.12 -11.62 -6.97
CA ALA A 572 -18.88 -12.71 -6.39
C ALA A 572 -17.98 -13.73 -5.69
N LEU A 573 -16.79 -14.02 -6.22
CA LEU A 573 -15.81 -14.88 -5.57
C LEU A 573 -15.37 -14.33 -4.21
N VAL A 574 -14.96 -13.06 -4.13
CA VAL A 574 -14.43 -12.50 -2.88
C VAL A 574 -15.52 -12.34 -1.83
N THR A 575 -16.71 -11.90 -2.23
CA THR A 575 -17.84 -11.67 -1.30
C THR A 575 -18.64 -12.93 -0.99
N GLN A 576 -18.55 -13.96 -1.84
CA GLN A 576 -19.37 -15.17 -1.83
C GLN A 576 -20.87 -14.90 -2.02
N PHE A 577 -21.23 -13.79 -2.67
CA PHE A 577 -22.61 -13.52 -3.06
C PHE A 577 -23.02 -14.35 -4.29
N ASP A 578 -24.25 -14.85 -4.26
CA ASP A 578 -24.85 -15.61 -5.38
C ASP A 578 -25.37 -14.74 -6.51
N TYR A 579 -25.41 -13.42 -6.30
CA TYR A 579 -25.91 -12.47 -7.27
C TYR A 579 -24.94 -11.31 -7.48
N GLY A 580 -24.90 -10.82 -8.71
CA GLY A 580 -24.25 -9.57 -9.11
C GLY A 580 -25.22 -8.65 -9.86
N LEU A 581 -25.00 -7.34 -9.76
CA LEU A 581 -25.67 -6.33 -10.57
C LEU A 581 -24.66 -5.69 -11.50
N PHE A 582 -24.91 -5.77 -12.80
CA PHE A 582 -24.18 -5.01 -13.80
C PHE A 582 -25.08 -3.91 -14.36
N VAL A 583 -24.69 -2.65 -14.17
CA VAL A 583 -25.45 -1.48 -14.60
C VAL A 583 -24.68 -0.76 -15.68
N THR A 584 -25.33 -0.59 -16.84
CA THR A 584 -24.83 0.29 -17.88
C THR A 584 -25.53 1.63 -17.81
N SER A 585 -24.75 2.70 -17.71
CA SER A 585 -25.25 4.08 -17.75
C SER A 585 -24.58 4.87 -18.86
N LYS A 586 -25.17 6.01 -19.22
CA LYS A 586 -24.62 6.98 -20.17
C LYS A 586 -24.82 8.40 -19.65
N VAL A 587 -24.02 9.35 -20.13
CA VAL A 587 -24.20 10.77 -19.83
C VAL A 587 -25.04 11.41 -20.95
N GLN A 588 -26.19 11.97 -20.61
CA GLN A 588 -27.07 12.67 -21.56
C GLN A 588 -27.43 14.06 -21.00
N GLY A 589 -27.12 15.12 -21.74
CA GLY A 589 -27.41 16.50 -21.30
C GLY A 589 -26.63 16.94 -20.06
N GLY A 590 -25.51 16.30 -19.73
CA GLY A 590 -24.74 16.54 -18.51
C GLY A 590 -25.22 15.76 -17.29
N GLU A 591 -26.26 14.93 -17.43
CA GLU A 591 -26.81 14.09 -16.34
C GLU A 591 -26.65 12.60 -16.64
N GLY A 592 -26.53 11.80 -15.58
CA GLY A 592 -26.51 10.35 -15.66
C GLY A 592 -27.86 9.74 -16.05
N SER A 593 -27.84 8.81 -17.00
CA SER A 593 -29.01 8.04 -17.39
C SER A 593 -28.73 6.54 -17.40
N LEU A 594 -29.69 5.76 -16.89
CA LEU A 594 -29.65 4.31 -16.90
C LEU A 594 -30.00 3.80 -18.30
N VAL A 595 -29.19 2.89 -18.82
CA VAL A 595 -29.44 2.19 -20.09
C VAL A 595 -30.00 0.80 -19.80
N GLN A 596 -29.29 0.01 -19.00
CA GLN A 596 -29.68 -1.36 -18.67
C GLN A 596 -29.20 -1.75 -17.26
N VAL A 597 -30.03 -2.51 -16.54
CA VAL A 597 -29.71 -3.15 -15.26
C VAL A 597 -29.82 -4.66 -15.43
N VAL A 598 -28.71 -5.37 -15.22
CA VAL A 598 -28.61 -6.82 -15.39
C VAL A 598 -28.45 -7.45 -14.00
N VAL A 599 -29.42 -8.27 -13.60
CA VAL A 599 -29.35 -9.12 -12.40
C VAL A 599 -28.79 -10.47 -12.81
N ILE A 600 -27.63 -10.82 -12.26
CA ILE A 600 -26.86 -11.99 -12.69
C ILE A 600 -26.83 -12.97 -11.53
N GLU A 601 -27.44 -14.15 -11.71
CA GLU A 601 -27.23 -15.28 -10.82
C GLU A 601 -25.89 -15.94 -11.15
N ILE A 602 -25.04 -16.15 -10.15
CA ILE A 602 -23.67 -16.62 -10.33
C ILE A 602 -23.55 -17.95 -9.57
N PRO A 603 -23.63 -19.10 -10.26
CA PRO A 603 -23.56 -20.40 -9.59
C PRO A 603 -22.24 -20.59 -8.81
N SER A 604 -22.31 -21.32 -7.71
CA SER A 604 -21.16 -21.55 -6.82
C SER A 604 -19.99 -22.23 -7.55
N TYR A 605 -20.26 -23.21 -8.41
CA TYR A 605 -19.23 -23.92 -9.18
C TYR A 605 -18.44 -22.97 -10.09
N VAL A 606 -19.09 -21.99 -10.73
CA VAL A 606 -18.44 -20.98 -11.57
C VAL A 606 -17.49 -20.11 -10.75
N ARG A 607 -17.92 -19.69 -9.54
CA ARG A 607 -17.06 -18.92 -8.62
C ARG A 607 -15.86 -19.74 -8.19
N MET A 608 -16.07 -21.01 -7.82
CA MET A 608 -14.99 -21.90 -7.37
C MET A 608 -13.95 -22.12 -8.46
N THR A 609 -14.38 -22.43 -9.69
CA THR A 609 -13.48 -22.58 -10.85
C THR A 609 -12.68 -21.32 -11.10
N HIS A 610 -13.32 -20.14 -11.03
CA HIS A 610 -12.60 -18.87 -11.16
C HIS A 610 -11.57 -18.67 -10.04
N GLY A 611 -11.91 -19.03 -8.81
CA GLY A 611 -10.98 -18.98 -7.67
C GLY A 611 -9.75 -19.85 -7.87
N LEU A 612 -9.92 -21.07 -8.38
CA LEU A 612 -8.80 -21.98 -8.69
C LEU A 612 -7.85 -21.37 -9.73
N VAL A 613 -8.41 -20.85 -10.83
CA VAL A 613 -7.64 -20.18 -11.90
C VAL A 613 -6.87 -18.97 -11.35
N LEU A 614 -7.48 -18.17 -10.49
CA LEU A 614 -6.79 -17.02 -9.89
C LEU A 614 -5.68 -17.45 -8.93
N CYS A 615 -5.93 -18.44 -8.08
CA CYS A 615 -4.95 -18.95 -7.12
C CYS A 615 -3.69 -19.49 -7.80
N ALA A 616 -3.85 -20.13 -8.98
CA ALA A 616 -2.75 -20.65 -9.79
C ALA A 616 -1.72 -19.58 -10.21
N ALA A 617 -2.17 -18.34 -10.41
CA ALA A 617 -1.30 -17.23 -10.77
C ALA A 617 -0.96 -16.33 -9.56
N ALA A 618 -1.93 -16.03 -8.70
CA ALA A 618 -1.80 -15.08 -7.61
C ALA A 618 -0.86 -15.59 -6.51
N THR A 619 -0.93 -16.87 -6.16
CA THR A 619 -0.14 -17.44 -5.06
C THR A 619 1.35 -17.49 -5.39
N PRO A 620 1.78 -17.98 -6.56
CA PRO A 620 3.20 -17.91 -6.95
C PRO A 620 3.71 -16.48 -7.09
N LEU A 621 2.84 -15.55 -7.53
CA LEU A 621 3.22 -14.16 -7.78
C LEU A 621 3.34 -13.33 -6.50
N LEU A 622 2.40 -13.47 -5.56
CA LEU A 622 2.23 -12.56 -4.43
C LEU A 622 2.14 -13.26 -3.07
N GLY A 623 2.12 -14.59 -3.03
CA GLY A 623 1.94 -15.34 -1.78
C GLY A 623 2.99 -15.00 -0.73
N PHE A 624 4.22 -14.73 -1.16
CA PHE A 624 5.30 -14.30 -0.27
C PHE A 624 5.02 -12.98 0.46
N LEU A 625 4.23 -12.07 -0.12
CA LEU A 625 3.88 -10.78 0.50
C LEU A 625 2.83 -10.96 1.59
N HIS A 626 1.89 -11.88 1.38
CA HIS A 626 0.74 -12.07 2.26
C HIS A 626 0.91 -13.23 3.25
N GLY A 627 1.98 -14.01 3.10
CA GLY A 627 2.24 -15.23 3.87
C GLY A 627 1.38 -16.41 3.42
N GLU A 628 0.96 -16.42 2.16
CA GLU A 628 0.34 -17.58 1.52
C GLU A 628 1.45 -18.53 1.07
N HIS A 629 1.34 -19.80 1.45
CA HIS A 629 2.33 -20.81 1.09
C HIS A 629 1.96 -21.43 -0.27
N VAL A 630 2.97 -21.58 -1.14
CA VAL A 630 2.89 -22.51 -2.27
C VAL A 630 3.26 -23.87 -1.69
N ASP A 631 2.30 -24.75 -1.45
CA ASP A 631 2.62 -26.12 -1.09
C ASP A 631 3.37 -26.75 -2.26
N ALA A 632 4.67 -26.97 -2.07
CA ALA A 632 5.58 -27.50 -3.07
C ALA A 632 5.38 -29.01 -3.32
N GLN A 633 4.27 -29.59 -2.87
CA GLN A 633 4.03 -31.05 -2.92
C GLN A 633 3.73 -31.59 -4.32
N LEU A 634 3.47 -30.75 -5.32
CA LEU A 634 3.15 -31.20 -6.69
C LEU A 634 4.36 -31.30 -7.64
N GLN A 635 5.60 -31.24 -7.12
CA GLN A 635 6.82 -31.41 -7.93
C GLN A 635 7.59 -32.70 -7.65
N GLU A 636 7.28 -33.42 -6.56
CA GLU A 636 7.99 -34.67 -6.23
C GLU A 636 7.31 -35.91 -6.85
N GLU A 637 6.00 -35.89 -7.10
CA GLU A 637 5.29 -37.05 -7.70
C GLU A 637 5.59 -37.27 -9.20
N GLU A 638 6.10 -36.27 -9.93
CA GLU A 638 6.54 -36.46 -11.33
C GLU A 638 7.98 -37.00 -11.45
N LYS A 639 8.80 -36.92 -10.39
CA LYS A 639 10.15 -37.49 -10.41
C LYS A 639 10.19 -38.97 -10.09
N ASP A 640 9.27 -39.45 -9.25
CA ASP A 640 9.25 -40.85 -8.86
C ASP A 640 8.57 -41.76 -9.91
N HIS A 641 7.92 -41.19 -10.93
CA HIS A 641 7.31 -41.96 -12.02
C HIS A 641 8.18 -42.12 -13.27
N ASP A 642 9.22 -41.30 -13.46
CA ASP A 642 10.09 -41.35 -14.66
C ASP A 642 11.46 -42.02 -14.41
N GLU A 643 11.83 -42.33 -13.17
CA GLU A 643 13.10 -43.00 -12.82
C GLU A 643 12.93 -44.50 -12.47
N GLY A 644 11.74 -45.09 -12.67
CA GLY A 644 11.41 -46.45 -12.23
C GLY A 644 11.32 -47.55 -13.30
N GLU A 645 11.39 -47.26 -14.60
CA GLU A 645 11.11 -48.25 -15.67
C GLU A 645 12.28 -48.62 -16.60
N LEU A 646 13.52 -48.30 -16.24
CA LEU A 646 14.69 -48.72 -17.03
C LEU A 646 15.82 -49.21 -16.12
N GLU A 647 15.65 -50.39 -15.53
CA GLU A 647 16.71 -51.35 -15.19
C GLU A 647 16.10 -52.50 -14.36
N GLU A 648 15.73 -53.61 -15.01
CA GLU A 648 15.85 -55.00 -14.49
C GLU A 648 15.17 -56.00 -15.45
N GLU A 649 15.69 -56.11 -16.68
CA GLU A 649 15.64 -57.38 -17.43
C GLU A 649 17.04 -58.02 -17.34
N ASP A 650 17.19 -58.97 -16.41
CA ASP A 650 18.06 -60.15 -16.49
C ASP A 650 18.42 -60.65 -15.09
N GLN A 651 17.60 -61.56 -14.54
CA GLN A 651 18.11 -62.81 -13.95
C GLN A 651 17.00 -63.80 -13.58
N GLU A 652 17.17 -65.00 -14.12
CA GLU A 652 16.34 -66.19 -13.99
C GLU A 652 16.28 -66.78 -12.57
N ASP A 653 15.14 -67.43 -12.31
CA ASP A 653 14.97 -68.71 -11.61
C ASP A 653 15.45 -68.88 -10.15
N LYS A 654 14.48 -68.95 -9.22
CA LYS A 654 14.10 -70.22 -8.52
C LYS A 654 13.01 -70.05 -7.45
N GLN A 655 11.89 -70.74 -7.71
CA GLN A 655 11.13 -71.63 -6.81
C GLN A 655 10.48 -71.15 -5.48
N LYS A 656 9.18 -71.54 -5.39
CA LYS A 656 8.24 -71.70 -4.24
C LYS A 656 7.41 -70.44 -3.95
N GLY A 657 6.08 -70.42 -3.96
CA GLY A 657 5.07 -71.48 -3.86
C GLY A 657 4.07 -71.11 -2.74
N GLY A 658 2.82 -70.80 -3.08
CA GLY A 658 1.69 -70.54 -2.16
C GLY A 658 0.88 -69.32 -2.64
N LYS A 659 -0.25 -69.47 -3.35
CA LYS A 659 -1.65 -69.75 -2.94
C LYS A 659 -2.28 -68.71 -2.00
N THR A 660 -3.58 -68.47 -2.28
CA THR A 660 -4.65 -67.67 -1.63
C THR A 660 -4.60 -66.16 -1.86
N ASP A 661 -5.68 -65.45 -2.19
CA ASP A 661 -7.07 -65.75 -2.53
C ASP A 661 -7.63 -64.53 -3.29
N GLU A 662 -8.49 -64.78 -4.27
CA GLU A 662 -9.30 -63.79 -4.99
C GLU A 662 -10.33 -63.16 -4.04
N GLN A 663 -10.42 -61.83 -4.03
CA GLN A 663 -11.65 -61.13 -3.66
C GLN A 663 -11.89 -59.97 -4.63
N ASP A 664 -13.03 -60.11 -5.31
CA ASP A 664 -13.69 -59.14 -6.16
C ASP A 664 -13.93 -57.81 -5.42
N ILE A 665 -13.57 -56.70 -6.06
CA ILE A 665 -14.11 -55.38 -5.76
C ILE A 665 -14.75 -54.89 -7.05
N GLU A 666 -16.07 -54.72 -6.99
CA GLU A 666 -16.93 -54.20 -8.03
C GLU A 666 -16.49 -52.78 -8.44
N GLU A 667 -16.28 -52.58 -9.74
CA GLU A 667 -16.14 -51.27 -10.38
C GLU A 667 -17.49 -50.55 -10.32
N GLU A 668 -17.60 -49.48 -9.51
CA GLU A 668 -18.64 -48.47 -9.68
C GLU A 668 -18.19 -47.46 -10.73
N GLU A 669 -19.01 -47.36 -11.78
CA GLU A 669 -18.91 -46.41 -12.89
C GLU A 669 -18.78 -44.96 -12.38
N ILE A 670 -17.62 -44.33 -12.63
CA ILE A 670 -17.48 -42.87 -12.59
C ILE A 670 -17.87 -42.37 -13.98
N GLU A 671 -19.05 -41.76 -14.10
CA GLU A 671 -19.46 -41.00 -15.27
C GLU A 671 -18.48 -39.84 -15.53
N GLU A 672 -17.80 -39.90 -16.68
CA GLU A 672 -17.04 -38.79 -17.25
C GLU A 672 -17.97 -37.61 -17.57
N LEU A 673 -17.98 -36.59 -16.70
CA LEU A 673 -18.53 -35.28 -17.02
C LEU A 673 -17.50 -34.50 -17.86
N TYR A 674 -17.79 -34.41 -19.15
CA TYR A 674 -17.06 -33.61 -20.15
C TYR A 674 -16.88 -32.14 -19.70
N TYR A 675 -15.65 -31.65 -19.80
CA TYR A 675 -15.19 -30.31 -19.40
C TYR A 675 -15.33 -29.24 -20.51
N ASP A 676 -16.18 -29.45 -21.52
CA ASP A 676 -16.14 -28.66 -22.76
C ASP A 676 -16.95 -27.34 -22.79
N ASP A 677 -17.75 -27.03 -21.76
CA ASP A 677 -18.71 -25.89 -21.86
C ASP A 677 -18.25 -24.56 -21.23
N VAL A 678 -17.01 -24.45 -20.72
CA VAL A 678 -16.48 -23.15 -20.26
C VAL A 678 -15.72 -22.44 -21.39
N TYR A 679 -16.47 -21.90 -22.34
CA TYR A 679 -15.94 -21.12 -23.46
C TYR A 679 -15.34 -19.78 -22.99
N PHE A 680 -14.01 -19.66 -23.03
CA PHE A 680 -13.29 -18.38 -23.01
C PHE A 680 -12.92 -17.99 -24.45
N PRO A 681 -13.41 -16.88 -25.02
CA PRO A 681 -13.08 -16.51 -26.40
C PRO A 681 -11.60 -16.10 -26.52
N SER A 682 -10.90 -16.70 -27.48
CA SER A 682 -9.49 -16.45 -27.82
C SER A 682 -9.27 -15.33 -28.84
N ASP A 683 -10.32 -14.70 -29.36
CA ASP A 683 -10.20 -13.92 -30.60
C ASP A 683 -10.32 -12.41 -30.34
N ILE A 684 -9.18 -11.71 -30.35
CA ILE A 684 -9.10 -10.27 -30.62
C ILE A 684 -8.26 -10.12 -31.89
N ASP A 685 -8.94 -9.80 -32.99
CA ASP A 685 -8.29 -9.31 -34.21
C ASP A 685 -7.53 -8.01 -33.90
N SER A 686 -6.27 -7.97 -34.32
CA SER A 686 -5.40 -6.82 -34.29
C SER A 686 -5.94 -5.69 -35.17
N LEU A 687 -6.43 -4.61 -34.54
CA LEU A 687 -6.62 -3.33 -35.22
C LEU A 687 -5.31 -2.55 -35.19
N GLU A 688 -4.66 -2.49 -36.35
CA GLU A 688 -3.48 -1.68 -36.62
C GLU A 688 -3.79 -0.18 -36.42
N ASP A 689 -2.86 0.49 -35.76
CA ASP A 689 -2.87 1.90 -35.40
C ASP A 689 -2.51 2.73 -36.66
N SER A 690 -3.51 3.33 -37.30
CA SER A 690 -3.30 4.27 -38.41
C SER A 690 -3.47 5.71 -37.92
N THR A 691 -2.42 6.29 -37.34
CA THR A 691 -2.29 7.75 -37.21
C THR A 691 -1.56 8.29 -38.44
N GLN A 692 -2.31 8.78 -39.42
CA GLN A 692 -1.78 9.72 -40.42
C GLN A 692 -1.87 11.13 -39.84
N GLU A 693 -0.74 11.82 -39.87
CA GLU A 693 -0.58 13.24 -39.61
C GLU A 693 -1.31 14.03 -40.72
N GLU A 694 -2.24 14.90 -40.34
CA GLU A 694 -2.67 16.03 -41.17
C GLU A 694 -2.03 17.30 -40.60
N GLU A 695 -0.95 17.72 -41.25
CA GLU A 695 -0.52 19.12 -41.32
C GLU A 695 -1.53 19.88 -42.17
N GLU A 696 -2.15 20.94 -41.63
CA GLU A 696 -2.69 22.01 -42.48
C GLU A 696 -2.15 23.37 -42.02
N ASP A 697 -1.35 23.94 -42.92
CA ASP A 697 -0.92 25.32 -43.00
C ASP A 697 -2.09 26.28 -43.31
N SER A 698 -2.02 27.47 -42.70
CA SER A 698 -2.43 28.80 -43.19
C SER A 698 -3.84 29.03 -43.77
N GLU A 699 -4.63 29.87 -43.09
CA GLU A 699 -4.83 31.30 -43.42
C GLU A 699 -5.44 32.09 -42.24
#